data_AF-A0A4R5MKP9-F1
#
_entry.id   AF-A0A4R5MKP9-F1
#
_cell.length_a   1.000
_cell.length_b   1.000
_cell.length_c   1.000
_cell.angle_alpha   90.00
_cell.angle_beta   90.00
_cell.angle_gamma   90.00
#
_symmetry.space_group_name_H-M   'P 1'
#
loop_
_entity.id
_entity.type
_entity.pdbx_description
1 polymer ?
#
loop_
_entity_poly.entity_id
_entity_poly.type
_entity_poly.pdbx_seq_one_letter_code
_entity_poly.pdbx_strand_id
1 'polypeptide(L)'
;MATNSRRKFLRNAGIGIAGLTILPKINSASSIIDEEKATALSENKQVDQAVEDFLAGKTNNPYLKRYEDLTLNSAIFEQGSYVLQNDHIARNIEWNKGKVTTTSLTNKFTGETYPLEGNEFTINVEGISSPLTANDFLVKNAKVDTIGDKTQVVLNLNSSKIPDLNLKLIYELKKGDFFGRKWLVLEPNPHIEFGITAIEVESLNFKSKVNCTHQGNGQPVYLDNLFLAMEWPTADNTFKDGKYTTTHWPAWNIAKETNSKIAVWGATPQGEVSNWFLEKYVPTIRATAPKPILVNNTWFDSTGANLKDYESTLKGYRKDLFAKHNIELQSFVIDDGWQNLESIYQPKSKEGFEALQKGIVDILPGCEMGLWLPISCAGPAGDRVWGLKNGYEVTILPKHYGDREYYTYCLLGKNYTKTFKERVDYIIKDLKVNYLKHDFNPNKCATPGHDHRITEGADLESQTEGRFFWMGYMREIEPTIYLNYTSGMNLSPWWLMGADCIWFGGSDFEGIGTGTGRDRVINYRDRQMYLEFVTNNNQFPTNAIMTHGIIKSNACMNWKTPIADWERDVLMYFGRGIMMWELYLTPELLTEKEWSFLAKIIKWAKKNNKVLSHNTRFLLGDPTKGEPYGYAHAEGNKCILFLRNPGETNDKHLLVQDDFKVIHTDVKADIPANFMDVNFDDKNWESVTLPRTNWRGIYETKYVAYRHGFKVPSEWKGKDVRFMFEGIQGDTVIYLNGKQIATHDDWQEPFEVKLANLINYDKENHLAIFVEKNVIEGDSGFFKQMREEYRVGIFMEIYLGIRDESPKPISFMLSEKTCGFDKKYSKAKVDWSYPENKKNPGSLKIGKPLELMLAPGELRVLELTLS
;
A
#
# COMPACT_ATOMS: atom_id res chain seq x y z
N MET A 1 -7.44 -33.11 -11.58
CA MET A 1 -7.63 -33.50 -10.16
C MET A 1 -7.50 -32.25 -9.33
N ALA A 2 -8.59 -31.51 -9.26
CA ALA A 2 -8.74 -30.25 -8.56
C ALA A 2 -9.90 -30.46 -7.60
N THR A 3 -9.61 -30.42 -6.29
CA THR A 3 -10.50 -30.32 -5.12
C THR A 3 -9.81 -31.00 -3.93
N ASN A 4 -9.07 -30.27 -3.10
CA ASN A 4 -8.92 -30.57 -1.65
C ASN A 4 -8.04 -29.62 -0.83
N SER A 5 -7.45 -28.55 -1.39
CA SER A 5 -6.60 -27.62 -0.61
C SER A 5 -7.33 -26.41 0.02
N ARG A 6 -8.67 -26.29 -0.12
CA ARG A 6 -9.43 -25.11 0.33
C ARG A 6 -10.09 -25.20 1.72
N ARG A 7 -9.86 -26.27 2.49
CA ARG A 7 -10.60 -26.52 3.77
C ARG A 7 -9.79 -26.47 5.06
N LYS A 8 -8.52 -26.01 5.06
CA LYS A 8 -7.71 -25.89 6.29
C LYS A 8 -7.39 -24.45 6.74
N PHE A 9 -7.91 -23.43 6.05
CA PHE A 9 -7.60 -22.01 6.33
C PHE A 9 -8.73 -21.24 7.06
N LEU A 10 -9.85 -21.89 7.43
CA LEU A 10 -11.06 -21.22 7.94
C LEU A 10 -11.48 -21.66 9.36
N ARG A 11 -10.54 -21.84 10.30
CA ARG A 11 -10.88 -22.20 11.69
C ARG A 11 -10.29 -21.34 12.82
N ASN A 12 -9.56 -20.27 12.53
CA ASN A 12 -8.95 -19.42 13.57
C ASN A 12 -9.66 -18.07 13.83
N ALA A 13 -10.84 -17.83 13.27
CA ALA A 13 -11.64 -16.64 13.62
C ALA A 13 -12.68 -17.00 14.69
N GLY A 14 -12.24 -17.19 15.94
CA GLY A 14 -13.12 -17.39 17.08
C GLY A 14 -13.38 -16.08 17.80
N ILE A 15 -14.56 -15.47 17.61
CA ILE A 15 -15.09 -14.47 18.56
C ILE A 15 -16.58 -14.71 18.75
N GLY A 16 -16.93 -15.02 20.01
CA GLY A 16 -18.27 -15.29 20.48
C GLY A 16 -19.13 -14.04 20.65
N ILE A 17 -20.43 -14.29 20.52
CA ILE A 17 -21.57 -13.40 20.60
C ILE A 17 -21.88 -13.07 22.07
N ALA A 18 -21.99 -11.78 22.42
CA ALA A 18 -22.86 -11.31 23.51
C ALA A 18 -23.09 -9.79 23.40
N GLY A 19 -24.35 -9.38 23.19
CA GLY A 19 -24.77 -7.98 23.06
C GLY A 19 -26.10 -7.90 22.30
N LEU A 20 -27.15 -8.38 22.94
CA LEU A 20 -28.50 -8.57 22.40
C LEU A 20 -29.14 -7.29 21.82
N THR A 21 -29.67 -7.45 20.61
CA THR A 21 -31.04 -7.10 20.17
C THR A 21 -31.77 -5.96 20.89
N ILE A 22 -32.03 -4.87 20.16
CA ILE A 22 -33.38 -4.36 19.87
C ILE A 22 -33.29 -3.62 18.51
N LEU A 23 -33.93 -4.15 17.47
CA LEU A 23 -34.28 -3.40 16.25
C LEU A 23 -35.80 -3.56 16.06
N PRO A 24 -36.58 -2.47 15.97
CA PRO A 24 -37.93 -2.56 15.46
C PRO A 24 -37.87 -2.76 13.94
N LYS A 25 -38.66 -3.70 13.43
CA LYS A 25 -38.95 -3.83 11.99
C LYS A 25 -39.59 -2.53 11.52
N ILE A 26 -38.90 -1.77 10.67
CA ILE A 26 -39.48 -0.59 10.02
C ILE A 26 -39.84 -0.96 8.59
N ASN A 27 -41.15 -1.15 8.38
CA ASN A 27 -41.77 -1.08 7.07
C ASN A 27 -41.84 0.38 6.62
N SER A 28 -41.54 0.60 5.33
CA SER A 28 -41.93 1.71 4.46
C SER A 28 -42.42 3.01 5.12
N ALA A 29 -41.61 4.06 5.04
CA ALA A 29 -42.08 5.43 5.30
C ALA A 29 -41.54 6.37 4.21
N SER A 30 -42.26 6.40 3.09
CA SER A 30 -42.23 7.50 2.12
C SER A 30 -43.21 8.57 2.59
N SER A 31 -42.72 9.66 3.16
CA SER A 31 -43.30 11.01 3.09
C SER A 31 -42.61 11.94 4.10
N ILE A 32 -42.54 13.22 3.71
CA ILE A 32 -42.13 14.39 4.51
C ILE A 32 -40.67 14.82 4.26
N ILE A 33 -40.49 15.69 3.27
CA ILE A 33 -39.40 16.67 3.21
C ILE A 33 -40.09 18.03 3.18
N ASP A 34 -39.80 18.87 4.18
CA ASP A 34 -40.21 20.27 4.25
C ASP A 34 -39.06 21.13 3.70
N GLU A 35 -39.33 21.87 2.64
CA GLU A 35 -38.42 22.79 1.96
C GLU A 35 -38.40 24.13 2.69
N GLU A 36 -37.42 24.38 3.56
CA GLU A 36 -37.00 25.76 3.88
C GLU A 36 -35.75 25.76 4.77
N LYS A 37 -34.55 25.80 4.16
CA LYS A 37 -33.30 26.39 4.69
C LYS A 37 -32.11 26.14 3.76
N ALA A 38 -32.09 26.80 2.60
CA ALA A 38 -30.90 26.85 1.75
C ALA A 38 -30.77 28.24 1.11
N THR A 39 -30.15 29.19 1.80
CA THR A 39 -29.61 30.38 1.12
C THR A 39 -28.47 31.01 1.90
N ALA A 40 -27.25 30.81 1.41
CA ALA A 40 -26.19 31.81 1.25
C ALA A 40 -24.89 31.08 0.85
N LEU A 41 -24.48 31.17 -0.41
CA LEU A 41 -23.10 31.01 -0.90
C LEU A 41 -23.10 31.35 -2.39
N SER A 42 -22.59 32.53 -2.73
CA SER A 42 -22.25 32.90 -4.10
C SER A 42 -20.85 33.46 -4.09
N GLU A 43 -19.87 32.66 -4.53
CA GLU A 43 -18.63 33.09 -5.21
C GLU A 43 -17.70 31.86 -5.44
N ASN A 44 -18.09 30.95 -6.33
CA ASN A 44 -17.16 30.15 -7.16
C ASN A 44 -17.90 29.34 -8.26
N LYS A 45 -18.56 30.02 -9.20
CA LYS A 45 -19.40 29.35 -10.23
C LYS A 45 -18.66 28.30 -11.07
N GLN A 46 -17.36 28.43 -11.28
CA GLN A 46 -16.59 27.50 -12.13
C GLN A 46 -16.29 26.17 -11.44
N VAL A 47 -16.18 26.18 -10.10
CA VAL A 47 -15.84 25.02 -9.27
C VAL A 47 -17.09 24.24 -8.86
N ASP A 48 -18.20 24.93 -8.58
CA ASP A 48 -19.49 24.28 -8.38
C ASP A 48 -19.95 23.58 -9.67
N GLN A 49 -19.69 24.18 -10.83
CA GLN A 49 -19.95 23.55 -12.12
C GLN A 49 -19.15 22.25 -12.31
N ALA A 50 -17.92 22.15 -11.81
CA ALA A 50 -17.11 20.93 -11.92
C ALA A 50 -17.69 19.76 -11.11
N VAL A 51 -18.25 20.03 -9.93
CA VAL A 51 -18.95 19.05 -9.10
C VAL A 51 -20.27 18.65 -9.74
N GLU A 52 -21.06 19.62 -10.23
CA GLU A 52 -22.31 19.34 -10.96
C GLU A 52 -22.06 18.57 -12.26
N ASP A 53 -21.00 18.90 -12.99
CA ASP A 53 -20.60 18.18 -14.20
C ASP A 53 -20.13 16.76 -13.86
N PHE A 54 -19.39 16.59 -12.77
CA PHE A 54 -19.00 15.28 -12.28
C PHE A 54 -20.20 14.40 -11.90
N LEU A 55 -21.12 14.96 -11.09
CA LEU A 55 -22.34 14.29 -10.64
C LEU A 55 -23.34 14.02 -11.77
N ALA A 56 -23.36 14.86 -12.82
CA ALA A 56 -24.16 14.63 -14.02
C ALA A 56 -23.50 13.63 -15.00
N GLY A 57 -22.46 12.90 -14.55
CA GLY A 57 -21.69 11.99 -15.38
C GLY A 57 -21.12 12.67 -16.63
N LYS A 58 -20.87 14.00 -16.60
CA LYS A 58 -20.21 14.74 -17.70
C LYS A 58 -18.69 14.63 -17.62
N THR A 59 -18.20 13.54 -17.06
CA THR A 59 -16.83 13.42 -16.57
C THR A 59 -15.81 13.36 -17.71
N ASN A 60 -15.38 14.55 -18.12
CA ASN A 60 -13.98 14.78 -18.45
C ASN A 60 -13.20 14.59 -17.15
N ASN A 61 -12.72 13.38 -16.90
CA ASN A 61 -11.77 13.12 -15.80
C ASN A 61 -10.74 14.27 -15.79
N PRO A 62 -10.49 14.96 -14.66
CA PRO A 62 -9.57 16.10 -14.62
C PRO A 62 -8.13 15.73 -15.02
N TYR A 63 -7.78 14.44 -15.03
CA TYR A 63 -6.53 13.92 -15.60
C TYR A 63 -6.62 13.59 -17.10
N LEU A 64 -7.84 13.48 -17.66
CA LEU A 64 -8.14 13.47 -19.10
C LEU A 64 -8.38 14.88 -19.67
N LYS A 65 -8.33 15.96 -18.86
CA LYS A 65 -8.62 17.36 -19.20
C LYS A 65 -7.66 17.99 -20.23
N ARG A 66 -7.02 17.20 -21.09
CA ARG A 66 -5.92 17.61 -21.99
C ARG A 66 -6.08 17.25 -23.45
N TYR A 67 -7.25 16.84 -23.88
CA TYR A 67 -7.53 16.60 -25.29
C TYR A 67 -8.76 17.42 -25.68
N GLU A 68 -8.67 18.74 -25.49
CA GLU A 68 -9.66 19.70 -25.98
C GLU A 68 -9.90 19.50 -27.48
N ASP A 69 -11.12 19.82 -27.94
CA ASP A 69 -11.57 19.78 -29.32
C ASP A 69 -10.60 20.50 -30.26
N LEU A 70 -9.66 19.74 -30.80
CA LEU A 70 -8.72 20.26 -31.76
C LEU A 70 -9.47 20.55 -33.06
N THR A 71 -9.31 21.77 -33.56
CA THR A 71 -9.87 22.18 -34.84
C THR A 71 -9.16 21.41 -35.95
N LEU A 72 -9.83 20.35 -36.36
CA LEU A 72 -9.39 19.35 -37.30
C LEU A 72 -9.20 19.97 -38.71
N ASN A 73 -7.97 20.31 -39.13
CA ASN A 73 -7.63 20.69 -40.52
C ASN A 73 -6.90 19.56 -41.27
N SER A 74 -7.59 18.74 -42.09
CA SER A 74 -6.96 17.68 -42.91
C SER A 74 -7.98 16.88 -43.77
N ALA A 75 -7.46 16.12 -44.75
CA ALA A 75 -8.17 15.40 -45.81
C ALA A 75 -9.00 14.19 -45.32
N ILE A 76 -10.12 13.94 -46.02
CA ILE A 76 -11.08 12.85 -45.75
C ILE A 76 -10.75 11.65 -46.64
N PHE A 77 -10.60 10.47 -46.03
CA PHE A 77 -10.40 9.20 -46.75
C PHE A 77 -11.54 8.20 -46.46
N GLU A 78 -12.17 7.65 -47.50
CA GLU A 78 -13.24 6.62 -47.36
C GLU A 78 -12.70 5.19 -47.21
N GLN A 79 -11.52 4.89 -47.79
CA GLN A 79 -10.77 3.65 -47.61
C GLN A 79 -9.28 3.97 -47.62
N GLY A 80 -8.49 3.25 -46.84
CA GLY A 80 -7.07 3.53 -46.76
C GLY A 80 -6.33 2.71 -45.71
N SER A 81 -5.03 2.93 -45.67
CA SER A 81 -4.14 2.48 -44.62
C SER A 81 -3.28 3.65 -44.16
N TYR A 82 -2.87 3.61 -42.90
CA TYR A 82 -1.97 4.60 -42.32
C TYR A 82 -1.01 3.95 -41.34
N VAL A 83 0.27 4.27 -41.47
CA VAL A 83 1.32 3.83 -40.55
C VAL A 83 1.60 4.97 -39.57
N LEU A 84 1.00 4.90 -38.38
CA LEU A 84 1.27 5.83 -37.30
C LEU A 84 2.62 5.48 -36.66
N GLN A 85 3.64 6.30 -36.90
CA GLN A 85 5.01 5.98 -36.51
C GLN A 85 5.86 7.19 -36.12
N ASN A 86 6.92 6.92 -35.36
CA ASN A 86 8.03 7.82 -35.06
C ASN A 86 9.35 7.04 -35.06
N ASP A 87 10.40 7.50 -34.37
CA ASP A 87 11.71 6.83 -34.35
C ASP A 87 11.75 5.54 -33.49
N HIS A 88 10.73 5.29 -32.68
CA HIS A 88 10.73 4.24 -31.64
C HIS A 88 9.71 3.14 -31.90
N ILE A 89 8.56 3.49 -32.48
CA ILE A 89 7.44 2.56 -32.64
C ILE A 89 6.63 2.87 -33.90
N ALA A 90 5.95 1.86 -34.44
CA ALA A 90 4.94 2.04 -35.47
C ALA A 90 3.71 1.15 -35.21
N ARG A 91 2.54 1.65 -35.60
CA ARG A 91 1.28 0.90 -35.68
C ARG A 91 0.72 1.04 -37.09
N ASN A 92 0.46 -0.08 -37.76
CA ASN A 92 -0.19 -0.08 -39.07
C ASN A 92 -1.70 -0.27 -38.91
N ILE A 93 -2.48 0.68 -39.41
CA ILE A 93 -3.94 0.74 -39.28
C ILE A 93 -4.54 0.72 -40.68
N GLU A 94 -5.53 -0.13 -40.92
CA GLU A 94 -6.22 -0.26 -42.20
C GLU A 94 -7.73 -0.17 -42.01
N TRP A 95 -8.45 0.45 -42.95
CA TRP A 95 -9.91 0.45 -42.99
C TRP A 95 -10.45 0.02 -44.36
N ASN A 96 -10.24 -1.25 -44.66
CA ASN A 96 -10.64 -1.86 -45.92
C ASN A 96 -12.16 -2.11 -45.94
N LYS A 97 -12.83 -1.69 -47.02
CA LYS A 97 -14.31 -1.74 -47.13
C LYS A 97 -15.02 -1.11 -45.92
N GLY A 98 -14.40 -0.08 -45.32
CA GLY A 98 -14.92 0.61 -44.15
C GLY A 98 -14.73 -0.12 -42.82
N LYS A 99 -14.05 -1.27 -42.75
CA LYS A 99 -13.80 -2.00 -41.51
C LYS A 99 -12.39 -1.76 -41.00
N VAL A 100 -12.25 -1.17 -39.81
CA VAL A 100 -10.95 -0.86 -39.22
C VAL A 100 -10.28 -2.09 -38.60
N THR A 101 -8.97 -2.20 -38.77
CA THR A 101 -8.12 -3.19 -38.10
C THR A 101 -6.68 -2.69 -37.96
N THR A 102 -6.02 -3.07 -36.88
CA THR A 102 -4.57 -2.97 -36.72
C THR A 102 -3.92 -4.23 -37.29
N THR A 103 -3.07 -4.08 -38.31
CA THR A 103 -2.41 -5.21 -38.97
C THR A 103 -1.01 -5.49 -38.45
N SER A 104 -0.35 -4.53 -37.79
CA SER A 104 0.90 -4.77 -37.09
C SER A 104 1.26 -3.70 -36.06
N LEU A 105 2.10 -4.11 -35.11
CA LEU A 105 2.93 -3.22 -34.28
C LEU A 105 4.40 -3.49 -34.60
N THR A 106 5.21 -2.44 -34.69
CA THR A 106 6.67 -2.55 -34.92
C THR A 106 7.44 -1.89 -33.79
N ASN A 107 8.31 -2.64 -33.15
CA ASN A 107 9.32 -2.14 -32.22
C ASN A 107 10.55 -1.71 -33.02
N LYS A 108 10.82 -0.40 -33.12
CA LYS A 108 11.96 0.10 -33.91
C LYS A 108 13.29 0.01 -33.17
N PHE A 109 13.30 -0.25 -31.86
CA PHE A 109 14.55 -0.54 -31.13
C PHE A 109 15.12 -1.91 -31.48
N THR A 110 14.25 -2.91 -31.67
CA THR A 110 14.65 -4.30 -31.99
C THR A 110 14.53 -4.61 -33.48
N GLY A 111 13.76 -3.82 -34.23
CA GLY A 111 13.40 -4.10 -35.62
C GLY A 111 12.29 -5.15 -35.76
N GLU A 112 11.75 -5.66 -34.66
CA GLU A 112 10.71 -6.69 -34.66
C GLU A 112 9.36 -6.09 -35.08
N THR A 113 8.66 -6.78 -35.97
CA THR A 113 7.29 -6.46 -36.36
C THR A 113 6.38 -7.62 -35.98
N TYR A 114 5.34 -7.31 -35.23
CA TYR A 114 4.34 -8.25 -34.73
C TYR A 114 3.10 -8.16 -35.63
N PRO A 115 2.83 -9.16 -36.48
CA PRO A 115 1.63 -9.17 -37.31
C PRO A 115 0.40 -9.44 -36.43
N LEU A 116 -0.64 -8.65 -36.63
CA LEU A 116 -1.86 -8.64 -35.83
C LEU A 116 -3.11 -8.91 -36.69
N GLU A 117 -4.15 -9.35 -36.02
CA GLU A 117 -5.55 -9.30 -36.46
C GLU A 117 -6.45 -9.17 -35.23
N GLY A 118 -7.77 -9.21 -35.39
CA GLY A 118 -8.70 -9.22 -34.27
C GLY A 118 -9.87 -8.27 -34.46
N ASN A 119 -10.56 -7.99 -33.36
CA ASN A 119 -11.78 -7.19 -33.38
C ASN A 119 -11.52 -5.68 -33.30
N GLU A 120 -10.26 -5.27 -33.09
CA GLU A 120 -9.81 -3.91 -32.78
C GLU A 120 -10.33 -3.40 -31.44
N PHE A 121 -11.64 -3.46 -31.19
CA PHE A 121 -12.30 -3.19 -29.92
C PHE A 121 -13.56 -4.05 -29.76
N THR A 122 -14.08 -4.13 -28.54
CA THR A 122 -15.36 -4.80 -28.23
C THR A 122 -16.19 -3.92 -27.29
N ILE A 123 -17.49 -3.75 -27.57
CA ILE A 123 -18.43 -2.99 -26.72
C ILE A 123 -19.60 -3.92 -26.36
N ASN A 124 -19.77 -4.18 -25.07
CA ASN A 124 -20.88 -4.95 -24.54
C ASN A 124 -22.02 -4.00 -24.18
N VAL A 125 -23.13 -4.08 -24.92
CA VAL A 125 -24.32 -3.25 -24.72
C VAL A 125 -25.39 -4.08 -24.01
N GLU A 126 -26.00 -3.52 -22.97
CA GLU A 126 -27.09 -4.14 -22.24
C GLU A 126 -28.29 -4.44 -23.14
N GLY A 127 -28.91 -5.60 -22.95
CA GLY A 127 -30.02 -6.06 -23.79
C GLY A 127 -29.63 -6.58 -25.18
N ILE A 128 -28.35 -6.51 -25.56
CA ILE A 128 -27.85 -7.03 -26.84
C ILE A 128 -27.07 -8.32 -26.61
N SER A 129 -27.48 -9.39 -27.31
CA SER A 129 -26.98 -10.74 -27.07
C SER A 129 -25.55 -10.99 -27.54
N SER A 130 -25.04 -10.20 -28.48
CA SER A 130 -23.68 -10.32 -29.02
C SER A 130 -22.94 -8.98 -28.88
N PRO A 131 -21.69 -8.99 -28.39
CA PRO A 131 -20.87 -7.79 -28.34
C PRO A 131 -20.73 -7.12 -29.71
N LEU A 132 -20.69 -5.78 -29.72
CA LEU A 132 -20.32 -5.03 -30.92
C LEU A 132 -18.80 -5.03 -31.06
N THR A 133 -18.31 -5.20 -32.28
CA THR A 133 -16.87 -5.13 -32.60
C THR A 133 -16.63 -4.17 -33.73
N ALA A 134 -15.39 -3.84 -34.09
CA ALA A 134 -15.13 -3.00 -35.27
C ALA A 134 -15.76 -3.53 -36.57
N ASN A 135 -16.05 -4.83 -36.67
CA ASN A 135 -16.75 -5.42 -37.81
C ASN A 135 -18.22 -4.98 -37.95
N ASP A 136 -18.83 -4.50 -36.87
CA ASP A 136 -20.19 -4.02 -36.80
C ASP A 136 -20.29 -2.52 -37.08
N PHE A 137 -19.16 -1.86 -37.37
CA PHE A 137 -19.08 -0.44 -37.66
C PHE A 137 -18.49 -0.20 -39.06
N LEU A 138 -18.97 0.86 -39.70
CA LEU A 138 -18.42 1.36 -40.96
C LEU A 138 -17.74 2.70 -40.74
N VAL A 139 -16.47 2.80 -41.14
CA VAL A 139 -15.72 4.06 -41.21
C VAL A 139 -16.39 4.96 -42.24
N LYS A 140 -16.93 6.08 -41.78
CA LYS A 140 -17.51 7.14 -42.63
C LYS A 140 -16.45 8.04 -43.21
N ASN A 141 -15.47 8.39 -42.38
CA ASN A 141 -14.30 9.13 -42.79
C ASN A 141 -13.15 8.86 -41.83
N ALA A 142 -11.95 8.97 -42.36
CA ALA A 142 -10.70 8.96 -41.62
C ALA A 142 -10.02 10.32 -41.74
N LYS A 143 -9.39 10.76 -40.67
CA LYS A 143 -8.62 11.99 -40.59
C LYS A 143 -7.29 11.73 -39.90
N VAL A 144 -6.24 12.34 -40.43
CA VAL A 144 -4.90 12.29 -39.83
C VAL A 144 -4.42 13.71 -39.62
N ASP A 145 -4.12 14.05 -38.38
CA ASP A 145 -3.70 15.37 -37.97
C ASP A 145 -2.37 15.34 -37.25
N THR A 146 -1.56 16.36 -37.50
CA THR A 146 -0.36 16.62 -36.71
C THR A 146 -0.55 17.96 -36.00
N ILE A 147 -0.54 17.90 -34.67
CA ILE A 147 -0.83 19.03 -33.79
C ILE A 147 0.36 19.19 -32.85
N GLY A 148 1.17 20.21 -33.12
CA GLY A 148 2.49 20.34 -32.51
C GLY A 148 3.37 19.15 -32.89
N ASP A 149 3.79 18.37 -31.90
CA ASP A 149 4.62 17.17 -32.06
C ASP A 149 3.84 15.85 -31.96
N LYS A 150 2.50 15.92 -31.93
CA LYS A 150 1.60 14.77 -31.86
C LYS A 150 0.95 14.49 -33.20
N THR A 151 0.93 13.24 -33.62
CA THR A 151 0.12 12.78 -34.74
C THR A 151 -1.07 11.99 -34.20
N GLN A 152 -2.27 12.35 -34.65
CA GLN A 152 -3.50 11.64 -34.35
C GLN A 152 -4.12 11.04 -35.62
N VAL A 153 -4.67 9.84 -35.51
CA VAL A 153 -5.54 9.22 -36.51
C VAL A 153 -6.92 9.11 -35.89
N VAL A 154 -7.91 9.78 -36.48
CA VAL A 154 -9.29 9.80 -36.03
C VAL A 154 -10.16 9.15 -37.10
N LEU A 155 -10.82 8.06 -36.75
CA LEU A 155 -11.77 7.36 -37.59
C LEU A 155 -13.17 7.62 -37.04
N ASN A 156 -14.05 8.20 -37.85
CA ASN A 156 -15.47 8.37 -37.50
C ASN A 156 -16.23 7.14 -38.01
N LEU A 157 -16.89 6.43 -37.11
CA LEU A 157 -17.59 5.19 -37.40
C LEU A 157 -19.08 5.28 -37.08
N ASN A 158 -19.90 4.60 -37.87
CA ASN A 158 -21.32 4.41 -37.58
C ASN A 158 -21.61 2.93 -37.41
N SER A 159 -22.38 2.57 -36.39
CA SER A 159 -22.78 1.18 -36.21
C SER A 159 -23.75 0.76 -37.31
N SER A 160 -23.53 -0.42 -37.87
CA SER A 160 -24.48 -1.09 -38.76
C SER A 160 -25.56 -1.85 -38.00
N LYS A 161 -25.35 -2.12 -36.70
CA LYS A 161 -26.30 -2.84 -35.82
C LYS A 161 -27.15 -1.90 -34.96
N ILE A 162 -26.58 -0.76 -34.53
CA ILE A 162 -27.27 0.24 -33.70
C ILE A 162 -27.11 1.61 -34.35
N PRO A 163 -27.98 2.01 -35.29
CA PRO A 163 -27.81 3.25 -36.06
C PRO A 163 -27.66 4.53 -35.20
N ASP A 164 -28.16 4.49 -33.96
CA ASP A 164 -28.08 5.59 -32.99
C ASP A 164 -26.79 5.64 -32.16
N LEU A 165 -25.84 4.75 -32.40
CA LEU A 165 -24.53 4.74 -31.74
C LEU A 165 -23.42 4.97 -32.77
N ASN A 166 -22.89 6.19 -32.75
CA ASN A 166 -21.69 6.55 -33.48
C ASN A 166 -20.45 6.43 -32.59
N LEU A 167 -19.28 6.27 -33.20
CA LEU A 167 -18.01 6.20 -32.50
C LEU A 167 -16.95 7.06 -33.19
N LYS A 168 -16.07 7.68 -32.42
CA LYS A 168 -14.74 8.07 -32.90
C LYS A 168 -13.73 7.07 -32.36
N LEU A 169 -12.89 6.51 -33.22
CA LEU A 169 -11.74 5.69 -32.83
C LEU A 169 -10.48 6.50 -33.04
N ILE A 170 -9.75 6.76 -31.97
CA ILE A 170 -8.63 7.70 -31.98
C ILE A 170 -7.35 6.96 -31.61
N TYR A 171 -6.29 7.21 -32.38
CA TYR A 171 -4.93 6.79 -32.09
C TYR A 171 -4.04 8.03 -32.01
N GLU A 172 -3.18 8.14 -31.00
CA GLU A 172 -2.23 9.24 -30.82
C GLU A 172 -0.80 8.69 -30.69
N LEU A 173 0.14 9.34 -31.37
CA LEU A 173 1.58 9.11 -31.19
C LEU A 173 2.33 10.44 -31.25
N LYS A 174 3.10 10.73 -30.20
CA LYS A 174 4.00 11.88 -30.15
C LYS A 174 5.36 11.54 -30.76
N LYS A 175 6.00 12.50 -31.43
CA LYS A 175 7.27 12.32 -32.14
C LYS A 175 8.39 11.71 -31.27
N GLY A 176 8.48 12.09 -30.00
CA GLY A 176 9.53 11.62 -29.08
C GLY A 176 9.15 10.46 -28.17
N ASP A 177 7.89 10.02 -28.19
CA ASP A 177 7.42 8.98 -27.26
C ASP A 177 7.75 7.59 -27.78
N PHE A 178 8.12 6.66 -26.91
CA PHE A 178 8.29 5.25 -27.26
C PHE A 178 6.99 4.45 -27.09
N PHE A 179 5.87 5.16 -26.97
CA PHE A 179 4.53 4.62 -26.76
C PHE A 179 3.48 5.49 -27.46
N GLY A 180 2.36 4.88 -27.83
CA GLY A 180 1.17 5.52 -28.38
C GLY A 180 -0.07 5.19 -27.56
N ARG A 181 -1.16 5.92 -27.81
CA ARG A 181 -2.43 5.81 -27.09
C ARG A 181 -3.60 5.57 -28.04
N LYS A 182 -4.63 4.86 -27.56
CA LYS A 182 -5.91 4.68 -28.26
C LYS A 182 -7.06 4.79 -27.28
N TRP A 183 -8.16 5.38 -27.75
CA TRP A 183 -9.42 5.37 -27.02
C TRP A 183 -10.59 5.47 -28.00
N LEU A 184 -11.78 5.19 -27.48
CA LEU A 184 -13.05 5.33 -28.16
C LEU A 184 -13.76 6.57 -27.62
N VAL A 185 -14.44 7.30 -28.48
CA VAL A 185 -15.43 8.31 -28.11
C VAL A 185 -16.78 7.77 -28.53
N LEU A 186 -17.67 7.50 -27.58
CA LEU A 186 -19.02 7.02 -27.85
C LEU A 186 -19.95 8.21 -28.04
N GLU A 187 -20.61 8.30 -29.19
CA GLU A 187 -21.49 9.41 -29.58
C GLU A 187 -22.91 8.88 -29.82
N PRO A 188 -23.71 8.69 -28.75
CA PRO A 188 -25.10 8.31 -28.91
C PRO A 188 -25.92 9.46 -29.52
N ASN A 189 -27.01 9.13 -30.20
CA ASN A 189 -28.03 10.09 -30.59
C ASN A 189 -28.57 10.85 -29.35
N PRO A 190 -28.72 12.19 -29.36
CA PRO A 190 -29.08 13.03 -28.20
C PRO A 190 -30.38 12.71 -27.41
N HIS A 191 -31.09 11.64 -27.73
CA HIS A 191 -32.32 11.21 -27.06
C HIS A 191 -32.30 9.74 -26.64
N ILE A 192 -31.16 9.07 -26.77
CA ILE A 192 -31.00 7.64 -26.47
C ILE A 192 -29.90 7.46 -25.42
N GLU A 193 -30.15 6.55 -24.50
CA GLU A 193 -29.25 6.18 -23.42
C GLU A 193 -28.89 4.70 -23.55
N PHE A 194 -27.59 4.39 -23.51
CA PHE A 194 -27.09 3.02 -23.59
C PHE A 194 -26.45 2.57 -22.28
N GLY A 195 -26.89 1.42 -21.74
CA GLY A 195 -26.15 0.71 -20.71
C GLY A 195 -24.99 -0.06 -21.33
N ILE A 196 -23.74 0.30 -21.03
CA ILE A 196 -22.55 -0.38 -21.58
C ILE A 196 -21.89 -1.22 -20.49
N THR A 197 -22.06 -2.53 -20.50
CA THR A 197 -21.57 -3.41 -19.42
C THR A 197 -20.06 -3.63 -19.43
N ALA A 198 -19.38 -3.48 -20.57
CA ALA A 198 -17.91 -3.49 -20.65
C ALA A 198 -17.43 -2.92 -21.99
N ILE A 199 -16.20 -2.39 -22.00
CA ILE A 199 -15.50 -1.94 -23.21
C ILE A 199 -14.10 -2.56 -23.21
N GLU A 200 -13.82 -3.43 -24.19
CA GLU A 200 -12.46 -3.80 -24.57
C GLU A 200 -11.92 -2.72 -25.52
N VAL A 201 -11.03 -1.85 -25.03
CA VAL A 201 -10.46 -0.75 -25.85
C VAL A 201 -9.43 -1.29 -26.85
N GLU A 202 -8.74 -2.37 -26.48
CA GLU A 202 -7.93 -3.18 -27.39
C GLU A 202 -8.42 -4.63 -27.39
N SER A 203 -8.51 -5.21 -28.58
CA SER A 203 -8.80 -6.63 -28.79
C SER A 203 -7.96 -7.12 -29.98
N LEU A 204 -6.72 -7.52 -29.68
CA LEU A 204 -5.66 -7.80 -30.67
C LEU A 204 -5.21 -9.26 -30.57
N ASN A 205 -5.07 -9.93 -31.70
CA ASN A 205 -4.55 -11.28 -31.83
C ASN A 205 -3.18 -11.24 -32.50
N PHE A 206 -2.16 -11.77 -31.83
CA PHE A 206 -0.82 -11.93 -32.36
C PHE A 206 -0.74 -13.17 -33.23
N LYS A 207 -0.41 -12.99 -34.51
CA LYS A 207 -0.24 -14.12 -35.46
C LYS A 207 1.06 -14.88 -35.23
N SER A 208 2.06 -14.19 -34.71
CA SER A 208 3.34 -14.76 -34.33
C SER A 208 3.32 -15.15 -32.85
N LYS A 209 4.09 -16.18 -32.50
CA LYS A 209 4.31 -16.53 -31.10
C LYS A 209 5.05 -15.37 -30.40
N VAL A 210 4.47 -14.87 -29.33
CA VAL A 210 5.06 -13.85 -28.45
C VAL A 210 5.12 -14.36 -27.02
N ASN A 211 6.15 -13.98 -26.26
CA ASN A 211 6.28 -14.40 -24.87
C ASN A 211 5.67 -13.35 -23.94
N CYS A 212 4.64 -13.74 -23.20
CA CYS A 212 4.10 -12.92 -22.12
C CYS A 212 4.91 -13.17 -20.83
N THR A 213 5.56 -12.12 -20.32
CA THR A 213 6.41 -12.20 -19.12
C THR A 213 5.78 -11.57 -17.88
N HIS A 214 4.74 -10.76 -18.06
CA HIS A 214 4.00 -10.12 -16.97
C HIS A 214 2.59 -9.73 -17.45
N GLN A 215 1.59 -9.83 -16.56
CA GLN A 215 0.21 -9.37 -16.76
C GLN A 215 -0.55 -9.38 -15.42
N GLY A 216 -1.70 -8.69 -15.34
CA GLY A 216 -2.58 -8.71 -14.18
C GLY A 216 -3.51 -7.49 -14.11
N ASN A 217 -4.48 -7.53 -13.19
CA ASN A 217 -5.43 -6.43 -12.98
C ASN A 217 -4.71 -5.16 -12.55
N GLY A 218 -4.89 -4.07 -13.31
CA GLY A 218 -4.18 -2.82 -13.06
C GLY A 218 -2.66 -2.94 -13.23
N GLN A 219 -2.15 -4.00 -13.85
CA GLN A 219 -0.74 -4.18 -14.22
C GLN A 219 -0.57 -4.10 -15.74
N PRO A 220 0.61 -3.71 -16.24
CA PRO A 220 0.89 -3.78 -17.67
C PRO A 220 0.99 -5.23 -18.15
N VAL A 221 0.82 -5.45 -19.46
CA VAL A 221 1.14 -6.72 -20.12
C VAL A 221 2.45 -6.57 -20.88
N TYR A 222 3.43 -7.43 -20.59
CA TYR A 222 4.71 -7.44 -21.29
C TYR A 222 4.78 -8.57 -22.30
N LEU A 223 4.79 -8.22 -23.59
CA LEU A 223 4.88 -9.16 -24.71
C LEU A 223 6.22 -8.95 -25.42
N ASP A 224 7.17 -9.85 -25.17
CA ASP A 224 8.58 -9.71 -25.55
C ASP A 224 9.17 -8.35 -25.10
N ASN A 225 9.31 -7.39 -26.03
CA ASN A 225 9.83 -6.04 -25.78
C ASN A 225 8.77 -4.94 -26.00
N LEU A 226 7.49 -5.32 -25.93
CA LEU A 226 6.35 -4.40 -25.91
C LEU A 226 5.71 -4.38 -24.52
N PHE A 227 5.21 -3.22 -24.12
CA PHE A 227 4.23 -3.14 -23.03
C PHE A 227 2.89 -2.65 -23.58
N LEU A 228 1.81 -3.30 -23.17
CA LEU A 228 0.44 -2.89 -23.49
C LEU A 228 -0.39 -2.84 -22.21
N ALA A 229 -1.27 -1.86 -22.09
CA ALA A 229 -2.15 -1.72 -20.94
C ALA A 229 -3.31 -0.77 -21.21
N MET A 230 -4.17 -0.59 -20.22
CA MET A 230 -5.01 0.59 -20.08
C MET A 230 -4.48 1.48 -18.97
N GLU A 231 -4.49 2.79 -19.19
CA GLU A 231 -4.15 3.83 -18.22
C GLU A 231 -5.25 3.97 -17.14
N TRP A 232 -5.53 2.86 -16.45
CA TRP A 232 -6.59 2.79 -15.45
C TRP A 232 -6.31 1.69 -14.42
N PRO A 233 -6.38 2.00 -13.11
CA PRO A 233 -5.88 1.09 -12.08
C PRO A 233 -6.76 -0.14 -11.85
N THR A 234 -8.03 -0.09 -12.25
CA THR A 234 -8.96 -1.23 -12.11
C THR A 234 -9.21 -1.94 -13.44
N ALA A 235 -8.46 -1.62 -14.49
CA ALA A 235 -8.58 -2.31 -15.78
C ALA A 235 -8.16 -3.77 -15.67
N ASP A 236 -8.82 -4.62 -16.45
CA ASP A 236 -8.39 -6.00 -16.66
C ASP A 236 -7.56 -6.08 -17.94
N ASN A 237 -6.29 -6.41 -17.79
CA ASN A 237 -5.32 -6.50 -18.87
C ASN A 237 -4.89 -7.96 -19.01
N THR A 238 -5.28 -8.62 -20.10
CA THR A 238 -5.04 -10.06 -20.27
C THR A 238 -4.33 -10.37 -21.58
N PHE A 239 -3.45 -11.37 -21.53
CA PHE A 239 -2.91 -12.02 -22.70
C PHE A 239 -3.04 -13.54 -22.56
N LYS A 240 -3.85 -14.14 -23.42
CA LYS A 240 -4.14 -15.57 -23.41
C LYS A 240 -4.33 -16.09 -24.82
N ASP A 241 -3.71 -17.22 -25.14
CA ASP A 241 -3.85 -17.92 -26.42
C ASP A 241 -3.59 -17.02 -27.65
N GLY A 242 -2.62 -16.11 -27.54
CA GLY A 242 -2.27 -15.15 -28.59
C GLY A 242 -3.13 -13.88 -28.63
N LYS A 243 -4.19 -13.81 -27.83
CA LYS A 243 -5.10 -12.66 -27.75
C LYS A 243 -4.74 -11.76 -26.57
N TYR A 244 -4.50 -10.49 -26.87
CA TYR A 244 -4.42 -9.38 -25.92
C TYR A 244 -5.77 -8.65 -25.83
N THR A 245 -6.24 -8.40 -24.61
CA THR A 245 -7.38 -7.50 -24.34
C THR A 245 -7.08 -6.56 -23.18
N THR A 246 -7.69 -5.38 -23.23
CA THR A 246 -7.74 -4.45 -22.09
C THR A 246 -9.15 -3.88 -21.92
N THR A 247 -9.72 -4.09 -20.73
CA THR A 247 -11.16 -3.91 -20.48
C THR A 247 -11.42 -2.97 -19.30
N HIS A 248 -12.45 -2.13 -19.45
CA HIS A 248 -13.07 -1.38 -18.37
C HIS A 248 -14.60 -1.48 -18.39
N TRP A 249 -15.26 -1.04 -17.33
CA TRP A 249 -16.70 -1.17 -17.08
C TRP A 249 -17.32 0.20 -16.79
N PRO A 250 -17.82 0.91 -17.81
CA PRO A 250 -18.35 2.26 -17.65
C PRO A 250 -19.30 2.41 -16.44
N ALA A 251 -18.97 3.37 -15.57
CA ALA A 251 -19.71 3.63 -14.33
C ALA A 251 -21.12 4.22 -14.57
N TRP A 252 -21.35 4.78 -15.76
CA TRP A 252 -22.56 5.51 -16.13
C TRP A 252 -23.16 4.94 -17.40
N ASN A 253 -24.47 5.13 -17.57
CA ASN A 253 -25.09 4.95 -18.86
C ASN A 253 -24.64 6.07 -19.81
N ILE A 254 -24.53 5.74 -21.09
CA ILE A 254 -24.00 6.64 -22.12
C ILE A 254 -25.18 7.32 -22.81
N ALA A 255 -25.47 8.55 -22.41
CA ALA A 255 -26.54 9.40 -22.97
C ALA A 255 -26.02 10.61 -23.77
N LYS A 256 -24.70 10.78 -23.82
CA LYS A 256 -24.00 11.87 -24.52
C LYS A 256 -22.60 11.40 -24.91
N GLU A 257 -21.84 12.27 -25.56
CA GLU A 257 -20.45 12.01 -25.89
C GLU A 257 -19.65 11.60 -24.63
N THR A 258 -19.06 10.40 -24.65
CA THR A 258 -18.27 9.86 -23.53
C THR A 258 -17.03 9.13 -24.04
N ASN A 259 -15.90 9.39 -23.42
CA ASN A 259 -14.65 8.70 -23.71
C ASN A 259 -14.57 7.34 -22.98
N SER A 260 -14.07 6.32 -23.66
CA SER A 260 -13.53 5.14 -22.97
C SER A 260 -12.29 5.53 -22.16
N LYS A 261 -11.82 4.61 -21.31
CA LYS A 261 -10.45 4.73 -20.78
C LYS A 261 -9.42 4.57 -21.91
N ILE A 262 -8.19 5.00 -21.66
CA ILE A 262 -7.11 5.03 -22.66
C ILE A 262 -6.33 3.72 -22.63
N ALA A 263 -6.20 3.06 -23.77
CA ALA A 263 -5.22 2.00 -23.98
C ALA A 263 -3.87 2.59 -24.42
N VAL A 264 -2.78 1.99 -23.95
CA VAL A 264 -1.40 2.35 -24.31
C VAL A 264 -0.69 1.14 -24.93
N TRP A 265 0.12 1.39 -25.96
CA TRP A 265 1.11 0.43 -26.47
C TRP A 265 2.47 1.10 -26.54
N GLY A 266 3.51 0.43 -26.06
CA GLY A 266 4.87 0.93 -26.11
C GLY A 266 5.90 -0.13 -26.44
N ALA A 267 7.05 0.34 -26.92
CA ALA A 267 8.16 -0.47 -27.38
C ALA A 267 9.43 -0.09 -26.63
N THR A 268 10.26 -1.09 -26.33
CA THR A 268 11.49 -0.90 -25.55
C THR A 268 12.66 -1.60 -26.23
N PRO A 269 13.92 -1.25 -25.89
CA PRO A 269 15.07 -2.07 -26.25
C PRO A 269 14.95 -3.50 -25.73
N GLN A 270 15.72 -4.40 -26.34
CA GLN A 270 15.73 -5.82 -26.01
C GLN A 270 16.03 -6.04 -24.51
N GLY A 271 15.12 -6.72 -23.82
CA GLY A 271 15.27 -7.10 -22.41
C GLY A 271 15.00 -5.99 -21.40
N GLU A 272 14.56 -4.81 -21.83
CA GLU A 272 14.42 -3.62 -20.98
C GLU A 272 12.96 -3.23 -20.68
N VAL A 273 11.98 -4.08 -21.00
CA VAL A 273 10.55 -3.72 -20.97
C VAL A 273 10.06 -3.22 -19.61
N SER A 274 10.39 -3.94 -18.54
CA SER A 274 10.04 -3.55 -17.16
C SER A 274 10.74 -2.25 -16.74
N ASN A 275 12.03 -2.13 -17.04
CA ASN A 275 12.86 -0.98 -16.67
C ASN A 275 12.36 0.30 -17.37
N TRP A 276 12.10 0.22 -18.67
CA TRP A 276 11.59 1.36 -19.44
C TRP A 276 10.16 1.71 -19.05
N PHE A 277 9.33 0.71 -18.72
CA PHE A 277 8.00 0.98 -18.19
C PHE A 277 8.08 1.77 -16.88
N LEU A 278 8.81 1.27 -15.87
CA LEU A 278 8.88 1.89 -14.54
C LEU A 278 9.66 3.21 -14.52
N GLU A 279 10.81 3.27 -15.20
CA GLU A 279 11.74 4.41 -15.08
C GLU A 279 11.57 5.46 -16.18
N LYS A 280 10.84 5.15 -17.27
CA LYS A 280 10.63 6.10 -18.37
C LYS A 280 9.17 6.37 -18.68
N TYR A 281 8.30 5.36 -18.66
CA TYR A 281 6.88 5.57 -18.97
C TYR A 281 6.11 6.10 -17.75
N VAL A 282 6.19 5.42 -16.61
CA VAL A 282 5.46 5.81 -15.39
C VAL A 282 5.72 7.28 -15.01
N PRO A 283 6.95 7.83 -15.05
CA PRO A 283 7.18 9.24 -14.78
C PRO A 283 6.39 10.22 -15.67
N THR A 284 6.01 9.82 -16.89
CA THR A 284 5.23 10.67 -17.81
C THR A 284 3.76 10.81 -17.43
N ILE A 285 3.24 9.89 -16.62
CA ILE A 285 1.84 9.88 -16.19
C ILE A 285 1.65 10.38 -14.75
N ARG A 286 2.73 10.54 -13.97
CA ARG A 286 2.61 10.94 -12.56
C ARG A 286 2.05 12.36 -12.44
N ALA A 287 1.14 12.56 -11.48
CA ALA A 287 0.71 13.90 -11.07
C ALA A 287 1.90 14.72 -10.55
N THR A 288 2.78 14.08 -9.79
CA THR A 288 3.92 14.70 -9.12
C THR A 288 5.18 13.86 -9.32
N ALA A 289 6.31 14.55 -9.47
CA ALA A 289 7.61 13.89 -9.43
C ALA A 289 7.85 13.30 -8.03
N PRO A 290 8.48 12.11 -7.91
CA PRO A 290 8.83 11.54 -6.60
C PRO A 290 9.65 12.54 -5.78
N LYS A 291 9.17 12.88 -4.59
CA LYS A 291 9.85 13.80 -3.67
C LYS A 291 9.77 13.26 -2.23
N PRO A 292 10.86 13.28 -1.46
CA PRO A 292 10.81 12.95 -0.06
C PRO A 292 9.90 13.89 0.72
N ILE A 293 9.06 13.33 1.59
CA ILE A 293 8.31 14.07 2.61
C ILE A 293 8.58 13.44 3.98
N LEU A 294 9.06 14.21 4.95
CA LEU A 294 9.20 13.79 6.34
C LEU A 294 7.98 14.25 7.13
N VAL A 295 7.24 13.29 7.68
CA VAL A 295 6.02 13.56 8.44
C VAL A 295 6.10 12.89 9.81
N ASN A 296 5.46 13.50 10.80
CA ASN A 296 5.07 12.80 12.02
C ASN A 296 3.63 12.36 11.87
N ASN A 297 3.28 11.20 12.40
CA ASN A 297 1.90 10.75 12.49
C ASN A 297 1.57 10.40 13.95
N THR A 298 0.43 10.91 14.43
CA THR A 298 0.03 10.83 15.85
C THR A 298 -0.71 9.56 16.24
N TRP A 299 -0.95 8.61 15.32
CA TRP A 299 -1.74 7.39 15.55
C TRP A 299 -1.36 6.63 16.84
N PHE A 300 -0.07 6.53 17.14
CA PHE A 300 0.46 5.85 18.33
C PHE A 300 0.86 6.80 19.49
N ASP A 301 0.51 8.08 19.43
CA ASP A 301 0.83 9.07 20.47
C ASP A 301 -0.44 9.63 21.15
N SER A 302 -1.32 10.28 20.39
CA SER A 302 -2.53 10.93 20.93
C SER A 302 -3.65 11.01 19.88
N THR A 303 -4.88 10.75 20.34
CA THR A 303 -6.14 10.86 19.55
C THR A 303 -6.89 12.17 19.83
N GLY A 304 -6.16 13.18 20.34
CA GLY A 304 -6.67 14.50 20.67
C GLY A 304 -7.07 15.33 19.44
N ALA A 305 -7.57 16.54 19.70
CA ALA A 305 -8.02 17.47 18.65
C ALA A 305 -7.68 18.93 18.95
N ASN A 306 -6.84 19.18 19.97
CA ASN A 306 -6.49 20.51 20.45
C ASN A 306 -4.99 20.63 20.68
N LEU A 307 -4.47 21.86 20.67
CA LEU A 307 -3.04 22.14 20.88
C LEU A 307 -2.46 21.49 22.14
N LYS A 308 -3.19 21.56 23.26
CA LYS A 308 -2.75 20.99 24.55
C LYS A 308 -2.46 19.49 24.47
N ASP A 309 -3.09 18.78 23.54
CA ASP A 309 -2.95 17.33 23.37
C ASP A 309 -1.61 16.98 22.71
N TYR A 310 -0.95 17.94 22.04
CA TYR A 310 0.26 17.74 21.24
C TYR A 310 1.41 18.68 21.60
N GLU A 311 1.22 19.64 22.50
CA GLU A 311 2.19 20.70 22.77
C GLU A 311 3.56 20.16 23.21
N SER A 312 3.61 19.11 24.05
CA SER A 312 4.89 18.49 24.46
C SER A 312 5.58 17.82 23.28
N THR A 313 4.84 17.05 22.48
CA THR A 313 5.34 16.38 21.27
C THR A 313 5.91 17.40 20.26
N LEU A 314 5.19 18.49 20.00
CA LEU A 314 5.66 19.58 19.11
C LEU A 314 6.95 20.22 19.64
N LYS A 315 7.02 20.54 20.94
CA LYS A 315 8.23 21.11 21.56
C LYS A 315 9.41 20.13 21.54
N GLY A 316 9.15 18.84 21.71
CA GLY A 316 10.15 17.78 21.60
C GLY A 316 10.76 17.72 20.21
N TYR A 317 9.93 17.68 19.16
CA TYR A 317 10.40 17.76 17.78
C TYR A 317 11.16 19.06 17.49
N ARG A 318 10.68 20.21 17.98
CA ARG A 318 11.36 21.51 17.84
C ARG A 318 12.76 21.45 18.45
N LYS A 319 12.89 20.89 19.64
CA LYS A 319 14.15 20.80 20.37
C LYS A 319 15.11 19.81 19.71
N ASP A 320 14.67 18.57 19.53
CA ASP A 320 15.58 17.48 19.22
C ASP A 320 15.79 17.26 17.71
N LEU A 321 14.77 17.50 16.87
CA LEU A 321 14.90 17.36 15.41
C LEU A 321 15.31 18.68 14.73
N PHE A 322 14.64 19.79 15.08
CA PHE A 322 14.91 21.09 14.44
C PHE A 322 16.11 21.81 15.07
N ALA A 323 16.06 22.21 16.34
CA ALA A 323 17.07 23.08 16.94
C ALA A 323 18.47 22.42 17.04
N LYS A 324 18.54 21.14 17.40
CA LYS A 324 19.82 20.41 17.52
C LYS A 324 20.38 19.94 16.17
N HIS A 325 19.51 19.61 15.22
CA HIS A 325 19.93 18.90 14.00
C HIS A 325 19.60 19.61 12.70
N ASN A 326 18.88 20.74 12.73
CA ASN A 326 18.43 21.49 11.56
C ASN A 326 17.69 20.61 10.54
N ILE A 327 16.73 19.83 11.03
CA ILE A 327 15.84 19.01 10.21
C ILE A 327 14.42 19.51 10.40
N GLU A 328 13.83 19.93 9.29
CA GLU A 328 12.42 20.33 9.22
C GLU A 328 11.54 19.10 8.99
N LEU A 329 10.48 19.04 9.78
CA LEU A 329 9.34 18.16 9.59
C LEU A 329 8.36 18.88 8.66
N GLN A 330 8.01 18.33 7.51
CA GLN A 330 7.13 19.03 6.56
C GLN A 330 5.65 18.96 6.96
N SER A 331 5.24 17.91 7.67
CA SER A 331 3.85 17.77 8.10
C SER A 331 3.74 17.09 9.46
N PHE A 332 2.91 17.64 10.35
CA PHE A 332 2.50 17.02 11.59
C PHE A 332 1.07 16.48 11.41
N VAL A 333 0.96 15.16 11.25
CA VAL A 333 -0.27 14.49 10.81
C VAL A 333 -1.13 14.11 12.01
N ILE A 334 -2.26 14.78 12.17
CA ILE A 334 -3.28 14.40 13.15
C ILE A 334 -4.06 13.22 12.59
N ASP A 335 -3.82 12.04 13.16
CA ASP A 335 -4.48 10.79 12.77
C ASP A 335 -5.91 10.68 13.39
N ASP A 336 -6.55 9.52 13.34
CA ASP A 336 -7.94 9.32 13.76
C ASP A 336 -8.28 9.88 15.17
N GLY A 337 -9.49 10.43 15.30
CA GLY A 337 -10.04 10.91 16.57
C GLY A 337 -10.39 12.40 16.62
N TRP A 338 -10.01 13.20 15.62
CA TRP A 338 -10.28 14.65 15.61
C TRP A 338 -11.72 15.02 15.19
N GLN A 339 -12.41 14.12 14.49
CA GLN A 339 -13.70 14.36 13.85
C GLN A 339 -14.89 14.25 14.83
N ASN A 340 -15.94 15.04 14.58
CA ASN A 340 -17.28 14.77 15.06
C ASN A 340 -17.90 13.64 14.22
N LEU A 341 -18.25 12.52 14.86
CA LEU A 341 -18.76 11.34 14.16
C LEU A 341 -20.14 11.57 13.53
N GLU A 342 -20.98 12.44 14.10
CA GLU A 342 -22.28 12.81 13.53
C GLU A 342 -22.14 13.99 12.55
N SER A 343 -21.15 13.89 11.65
CA SER A 343 -20.88 14.89 10.62
C SER A 343 -20.12 14.29 9.45
N ILE A 344 -20.05 15.04 8.35
CA ILE A 344 -19.01 14.82 7.34
C ILE A 344 -17.81 15.69 7.74
N TYR A 345 -16.78 15.08 8.33
CA TYR A 345 -15.47 15.70 8.62
C TYR A 345 -15.47 17.08 9.29
N GLN A 346 -16.45 17.39 10.13
CA GLN A 346 -16.31 18.55 11.03
C GLN A 346 -15.41 18.17 12.20
N PRO A 347 -14.51 19.05 12.66
CA PRO A 347 -13.76 18.79 13.87
C PRO A 347 -14.68 18.80 15.09
N LYS A 348 -14.30 18.08 16.16
CA LYS A 348 -15.03 18.09 17.46
C LYS A 348 -15.20 19.51 18.03
N SER A 349 -14.22 20.39 17.80
CA SER A 349 -14.31 21.83 18.06
C SER A 349 -13.57 22.55 16.94
N LYS A 350 -14.23 23.52 16.29
CA LYS A 350 -13.62 24.31 15.22
C LYS A 350 -12.49 25.18 15.77
N GLU A 351 -12.77 25.92 16.84
CA GLU A 351 -11.82 26.84 17.47
C GLU A 351 -10.60 26.10 18.03
N GLY A 352 -10.81 24.94 18.65
CA GLY A 352 -9.73 24.10 19.18
C GLY A 352 -8.82 23.56 18.08
N PHE A 353 -9.39 23.20 16.94
CA PHE A 353 -8.66 22.64 15.80
C PHE A 353 -7.91 23.72 15.01
N GLU A 354 -8.50 24.91 14.83
CA GLU A 354 -7.81 26.08 14.27
C GLU A 354 -6.65 26.53 15.18
N ALA A 355 -6.83 26.49 16.50
CA ALA A 355 -5.75 26.76 17.46
C ALA A 355 -4.63 25.71 17.40
N LEU A 356 -4.98 24.43 17.19
CA LEU A 356 -4.00 23.36 16.96
C LEU A 356 -3.20 23.62 15.68
N GLN A 357 -3.87 23.91 14.56
CA GLN A 357 -3.22 24.23 13.29
C GLN A 357 -2.21 25.37 13.45
N LYS A 358 -2.64 26.48 14.07
CA LYS A 358 -1.77 27.63 14.32
C LYS A 358 -0.59 27.25 15.23
N GLY A 359 -0.86 26.49 16.29
CA GLY A 359 0.16 26.03 17.23
C GLY A 359 1.23 25.15 16.58
N ILE A 360 0.87 24.31 15.62
CA ILE A 360 1.83 23.51 14.84
C ILE A 360 2.80 24.44 14.10
N VAL A 361 2.27 25.41 13.34
CA VAL A 361 3.08 26.35 12.54
C VAL A 361 3.95 27.25 13.43
N ASP A 362 3.40 27.75 14.55
CA ASP A 362 4.13 28.64 15.47
C ASP A 362 5.26 27.89 16.22
N ILE A 363 5.05 26.62 16.58
CA ILE A 363 6.01 25.82 17.37
C ILE A 363 7.05 25.12 16.48
N LEU A 364 6.68 24.65 15.28
CA LEU A 364 7.58 23.90 14.39
C LEU A 364 7.84 24.68 13.09
N PRO A 365 9.01 25.32 12.96
CA PRO A 365 9.36 26.02 11.72
C PRO A 365 9.37 25.09 10.50
N GLY A 366 8.72 25.52 9.41
CA GLY A 366 8.64 24.77 8.15
C GLY A 366 7.66 23.58 8.18
N CYS A 367 6.85 23.45 9.23
CA CYS A 367 5.87 22.39 9.40
C CYS A 367 4.46 22.92 9.22
N GLU A 368 3.65 22.19 8.44
CA GLU A 368 2.22 22.43 8.31
C GLU A 368 1.43 21.29 8.98
N MET A 369 0.11 21.47 9.08
CA MET A 369 -0.77 20.39 9.53
C MET A 369 -1.02 19.39 8.40
N GLY A 370 -0.96 18.10 8.74
CA GLY A 370 -1.44 17.00 7.90
C GLY A 370 -2.61 16.31 8.57
N LEU A 371 -3.46 15.59 7.83
CA LEU A 371 -4.62 14.89 8.40
C LEU A 371 -4.77 13.47 7.87
N TRP A 372 -5.19 12.57 8.75
CA TRP A 372 -5.88 11.34 8.37
C TRP A 372 -7.34 11.66 8.02
N LEU A 373 -7.75 11.24 6.82
CA LEU A 373 -9.04 11.58 6.22
C LEU A 373 -9.46 10.52 5.18
N PRO A 374 -10.03 9.36 5.58
CA PRO A 374 -10.63 8.39 4.68
C PRO A 374 -11.66 9.01 3.74
N ILE A 375 -11.41 9.01 2.44
CA ILE A 375 -12.22 9.83 1.54
C ILE A 375 -13.68 9.40 1.44
N SER A 376 -14.03 8.17 1.83
CA SER A 376 -15.40 7.66 1.90
C SER A 376 -15.94 7.57 3.34
N CYS A 377 -15.30 8.25 4.30
CA CYS A 377 -15.59 8.20 5.74
C CYS A 377 -15.67 6.76 6.29
N ALA A 378 -14.84 5.88 5.75
CA ALA A 378 -14.76 4.49 6.11
C ALA A 378 -14.04 4.28 7.47
N GLY A 379 -14.11 3.06 8.00
CA GLY A 379 -13.45 2.74 9.27
C GLY A 379 -14.04 3.53 10.46
N PRO A 380 -13.22 4.16 11.32
CA PRO A 380 -13.71 4.94 12.47
C PRO A 380 -14.12 6.40 12.14
N ALA A 381 -13.97 6.86 10.90
CA ALA A 381 -14.02 8.28 10.54
C ALA A 381 -15.36 9.01 10.74
N GLY A 382 -16.48 8.30 10.94
CA GLY A 382 -17.80 8.93 11.12
C GLY A 382 -18.94 7.93 11.26
N ASP A 383 -20.13 8.37 11.69
CA ASP A 383 -21.30 7.51 11.83
C ASP A 383 -22.09 7.44 10.51
N ARG A 384 -22.09 6.26 9.87
CA ARG A 384 -22.82 6.01 8.62
C ARG A 384 -24.32 5.77 8.83
N VAL A 385 -24.74 5.37 10.03
CA VAL A 385 -26.17 5.28 10.38
C VAL A 385 -26.74 6.69 10.50
N TRP A 386 -26.01 7.60 11.16
CA TRP A 386 -26.34 9.02 11.15
C TRP A 386 -26.37 9.56 9.71
N GLY A 387 -25.37 9.23 8.90
CA GLY A 387 -25.31 9.63 7.49
C GLY A 387 -26.56 9.25 6.71
N LEU A 388 -26.93 7.97 6.76
CA LEU A 388 -28.12 7.46 6.08
C LEU A 388 -29.40 8.16 6.56
N LYS A 389 -29.56 8.39 7.87
CA LYS A 389 -30.72 9.11 8.44
C LYS A 389 -30.81 10.57 8.01
N ASN A 390 -29.68 11.19 7.65
CA ASN A 390 -29.60 12.57 7.18
C ASN A 390 -29.54 12.69 5.65
N GLY A 391 -29.89 11.62 4.93
CA GLY A 391 -30.05 11.63 3.48
C GLY A 391 -28.75 11.49 2.68
N TYR A 392 -27.65 11.12 3.32
CA TYR A 392 -26.40 10.85 2.61
C TYR A 392 -26.39 9.45 1.98
N GLU A 393 -25.77 9.34 0.81
CA GLU A 393 -25.65 8.10 0.05
C GLU A 393 -24.62 7.15 0.70
N VAL A 394 -25.11 6.22 1.51
CA VAL A 394 -24.28 5.23 2.22
C VAL A 394 -24.32 3.90 1.49
N THR A 395 -23.16 3.42 1.06
CA THR A 395 -23.00 2.08 0.50
C THR A 395 -22.80 1.02 1.58
N ILE A 396 -23.43 -0.12 1.37
CA ILE A 396 -23.30 -1.32 2.20
C ILE A 396 -22.51 -2.35 1.39
N LEU A 397 -21.29 -2.63 1.82
CA LEU A 397 -20.44 -3.60 1.17
C LEU A 397 -20.59 -4.98 1.82
N PRO A 398 -20.78 -6.04 1.01
CA PRO A 398 -20.74 -7.41 1.50
C PRO A 398 -19.42 -7.68 2.23
N LYS A 399 -19.48 -8.51 3.28
CA LYS A 399 -18.40 -8.89 4.20
C LYS A 399 -17.02 -9.02 3.52
N HIS A 400 -16.22 -7.96 3.55
CA HIS A 400 -14.82 -7.98 3.05
C HIS A 400 -13.78 -7.79 4.16
N TYR A 401 -14.19 -7.32 5.34
CA TYR A 401 -13.35 -7.19 6.54
C TYR A 401 -14.01 -7.89 7.73
N GLY A 402 -13.87 -9.22 7.78
CA GLY A 402 -14.48 -10.05 8.81
C GLY A 402 -15.99 -10.26 8.64
N ASP A 403 -16.67 -10.62 9.73
CA ASP A 403 -18.05 -11.11 9.70
C ASP A 403 -19.15 -10.02 9.66
N ARG A 404 -18.80 -8.73 9.54
CA ARG A 404 -19.76 -7.61 9.59
C ARG A 404 -19.93 -6.93 8.23
N GLU A 405 -21.11 -6.35 8.03
CA GLU A 405 -21.37 -5.42 6.92
C GLU A 405 -20.48 -4.19 7.09
N TYR A 406 -19.92 -3.71 5.98
CA TYR A 406 -19.02 -2.56 5.95
C TYR A 406 -19.72 -1.37 5.28
N TYR A 407 -19.91 -0.28 6.02
CA TYR A 407 -20.63 0.90 5.55
C TYR A 407 -19.65 2.02 5.22
N THR A 408 -19.77 2.60 4.02
CA THR A 408 -19.03 3.81 3.60
C THR A 408 -19.93 4.76 2.84
N TYR A 409 -19.51 6.01 2.64
CA TYR A 409 -20.23 6.92 1.75
C TYR A 409 -19.87 6.65 0.28
N CYS A 410 -20.85 6.78 -0.60
CA CYS A 410 -20.62 6.74 -2.04
C CYS A 410 -19.93 8.04 -2.47
N LEU A 411 -18.76 7.94 -3.11
CA LEU A 411 -18.03 9.12 -3.59
C LEU A 411 -18.72 9.88 -4.71
N LEU A 412 -19.75 9.28 -5.29
CA LEU A 412 -20.59 9.86 -6.34
C LEU A 412 -21.96 10.29 -5.81
N GLY A 413 -22.25 10.06 -4.53
CA GLY A 413 -23.50 10.49 -3.91
C GLY A 413 -23.61 12.00 -3.94
N LYS A 414 -24.72 12.54 -4.42
CA LYS A 414 -24.92 13.99 -4.59
C LYS A 414 -24.81 14.73 -3.25
N ASN A 415 -25.51 14.26 -2.23
CA ASN A 415 -25.54 14.91 -0.91
C ASN A 415 -24.18 14.79 -0.21
N TYR A 416 -23.56 13.61 -0.29
CA TYR A 416 -22.22 13.40 0.26
C TYR A 416 -21.18 14.28 -0.43
N THR A 417 -21.13 14.25 -1.76
CA THR A 417 -20.14 15.00 -2.56
C THR A 417 -20.23 16.49 -2.31
N LYS A 418 -21.45 17.04 -2.27
CA LYS A 418 -21.67 18.45 -1.96
C LYS A 418 -21.12 18.84 -0.59
N THR A 419 -21.44 18.08 0.45
CA THR A 419 -21.00 18.40 1.82
C THR A 419 -19.50 18.14 1.99
N PHE A 420 -18.98 17.07 1.38
CA PHE A 420 -17.57 16.74 1.45
C PHE A 420 -16.71 17.79 0.74
N LYS A 421 -17.19 18.38 -0.36
CA LYS A 421 -16.54 19.52 -1.03
C LYS A 421 -16.30 20.68 -0.07
N GLU A 422 -17.33 21.10 0.67
CA GLU A 422 -17.22 22.19 1.66
C GLU A 422 -16.17 21.87 2.73
N ARG A 423 -16.03 20.58 3.09
CA ARG A 423 -15.04 20.13 4.08
C ARG A 423 -13.63 20.12 3.52
N VAL A 424 -13.45 19.63 2.30
CA VAL A 424 -12.16 19.68 1.60
C VAL A 424 -11.72 21.14 1.39
N ASP A 425 -12.65 22.03 1.05
CA ASP A 425 -12.38 23.47 0.95
C ASP A 425 -11.88 24.03 2.27
N TYR A 426 -12.60 23.82 3.38
CA TYR A 426 -12.16 24.26 4.71
C TYR A 426 -10.78 23.67 5.11
N ILE A 427 -10.59 22.37 4.91
CA ILE A 427 -9.37 21.66 5.33
C ILE A 427 -8.14 22.14 4.55
N ILE A 428 -8.25 22.30 3.23
CA ILE A 428 -7.08 22.66 2.42
C ILE A 428 -6.91 24.18 2.39
N LYS A 429 -7.99 24.95 2.20
CA LYS A 429 -7.89 26.41 2.02
C LYS A 429 -7.75 27.16 3.34
N ASP A 430 -8.51 26.79 4.35
CA ASP A 430 -8.56 27.55 5.60
C ASP A 430 -7.52 27.02 6.60
N LEU A 431 -7.44 25.70 6.77
CA LEU A 431 -6.46 25.06 7.67
C LEU A 431 -5.08 24.83 7.03
N LYS A 432 -4.91 25.13 5.73
CA LYS A 432 -3.64 25.01 5.00
C LYS A 432 -3.02 23.61 5.09
N VAL A 433 -3.86 22.57 5.10
CA VAL A 433 -3.38 21.18 5.19
C VAL A 433 -2.58 20.82 3.94
N ASN A 434 -1.35 20.33 4.14
CA ASN A 434 -0.42 20.01 3.04
C ASN A 434 -0.26 18.51 2.77
N TYR A 435 -0.82 17.65 3.63
CA TYR A 435 -0.73 16.19 3.53
C TYR A 435 -2.06 15.55 3.96
N LEU A 436 -2.54 14.60 3.16
CA LEU A 436 -3.73 13.81 3.47
C LEU A 436 -3.40 12.31 3.38
N LYS A 437 -3.71 11.58 4.46
CA LYS A 437 -3.71 10.11 4.51
C LYS A 437 -5.14 9.61 4.31
N HIS A 438 -5.46 9.16 3.12
CA HIS A 438 -6.74 8.55 2.78
C HIS A 438 -6.67 7.06 3.10
N ASP A 439 -7.22 6.68 4.24
CA ASP A 439 -7.27 5.28 4.68
C ASP A 439 -8.62 4.63 4.38
N PHE A 440 -8.67 3.31 4.54
CA PHE A 440 -9.88 2.52 4.32
C PHE A 440 -10.57 2.87 3.00
N ASN A 441 -9.94 2.56 1.87
CA ASN A 441 -10.45 2.91 0.53
C ASN A 441 -11.16 1.70 -0.12
N PRO A 442 -12.37 1.27 0.32
CA PRO A 442 -13.09 0.26 -0.43
C PRO A 442 -13.52 0.86 -1.75
N ASN A 443 -13.19 0.18 -2.83
CA ASN A 443 -13.38 0.72 -4.18
C ASN A 443 -14.72 0.31 -4.77
N LYS A 444 -15.78 0.03 -4.00
CA LYS A 444 -17.06 -0.42 -4.56
C LYS A 444 -18.23 0.35 -3.97
N CYS A 445 -19.27 0.53 -4.77
CA CYS A 445 -20.59 0.90 -4.30
C CYS A 445 -21.62 0.00 -5.00
N ALA A 446 -22.27 -0.87 -4.23
CA ALA A 446 -23.25 -1.84 -4.74
C ALA A 446 -24.70 -1.45 -4.37
N THR A 447 -24.91 -0.24 -3.87
CA THR A 447 -26.21 0.21 -3.35
C THR A 447 -27.00 0.92 -4.47
N PRO A 448 -28.22 0.45 -4.80
CA PRO A 448 -29.08 1.13 -5.77
C PRO A 448 -29.47 2.55 -5.34
N GLY A 449 -29.76 3.42 -6.31
CA GLY A 449 -30.27 4.77 -6.04
C GLY A 449 -29.20 5.84 -5.77
N HIS A 450 -27.92 5.53 -6.02
CA HIS A 450 -26.80 6.48 -5.90
C HIS A 450 -26.35 7.04 -7.26
N ASP A 451 -27.25 7.03 -8.26
CA ASP A 451 -27.10 7.60 -9.60
C ASP A 451 -25.97 7.05 -10.49
N HIS A 452 -25.22 6.03 -10.06
CA HIS A 452 -24.28 5.27 -10.90
C HIS A 452 -24.72 3.82 -11.08
N ARG A 453 -24.10 3.13 -12.05
CA ARG A 453 -24.36 1.72 -12.32
C ARG A 453 -23.79 0.84 -11.21
N ILE A 454 -24.50 -0.26 -10.92
CA ILE A 454 -24.16 -1.22 -9.86
C ILE A 454 -23.88 -2.62 -10.43
N THR A 455 -23.78 -2.76 -11.75
CA THR A 455 -23.39 -4.01 -12.40
C THR A 455 -21.95 -4.36 -12.06
N GLU A 456 -21.61 -5.64 -12.15
CA GLU A 456 -20.25 -6.13 -11.90
C GLU A 456 -19.21 -5.32 -12.68
N GLY A 457 -18.23 -4.76 -11.97
CA GLY A 457 -17.15 -3.94 -12.52
C GLY A 457 -17.49 -2.45 -12.56
N ALA A 458 -18.72 -2.08 -12.90
CA ALA A 458 -19.15 -0.68 -12.90
C ALA A 458 -19.25 -0.11 -11.47
N ASP A 459 -19.63 -0.95 -10.51
CA ASP A 459 -19.58 -0.65 -9.07
C ASP A 459 -18.17 -0.24 -8.62
N LEU A 460 -17.15 -0.92 -9.16
CA LEU A 460 -15.74 -0.67 -8.91
C LEU A 460 -15.23 0.59 -9.63
N GLU A 461 -15.57 0.71 -10.91
CA GLU A 461 -15.18 1.85 -11.74
C GLU A 461 -15.73 3.16 -11.20
N SER A 462 -16.97 3.16 -10.73
CA SER A 462 -17.65 4.33 -10.17
C SER A 462 -16.88 4.96 -9.00
N GLN A 463 -16.43 4.14 -8.04
CA GLN A 463 -15.67 4.65 -6.89
C GLN A 463 -14.24 5.02 -7.27
N THR A 464 -13.67 4.34 -8.29
CA THR A 464 -12.36 4.68 -8.84
C THR A 464 -12.40 6.05 -9.52
N GLU A 465 -13.44 6.36 -10.30
CA GLU A 465 -13.69 7.69 -10.86
C GLU A 465 -13.88 8.74 -9.76
N GLY A 466 -14.66 8.42 -8.73
CA GLY A 466 -14.79 9.24 -7.52
C GLY A 466 -13.44 9.63 -6.91
N ARG A 467 -12.52 8.68 -6.78
CA ARG A 467 -11.18 8.96 -6.25
C ARG A 467 -10.38 9.89 -7.14
N PHE A 468 -10.32 9.62 -8.44
CA PHE A 468 -9.60 10.51 -9.36
C PHE A 468 -10.21 11.91 -9.39
N PHE A 469 -11.54 12.04 -9.31
CA PHE A 469 -12.18 13.33 -9.16
C PHE A 469 -11.66 14.07 -7.94
N TRP A 470 -11.68 13.44 -6.76
CA TRP A 470 -11.24 14.10 -5.54
C TRP A 470 -9.72 14.37 -5.50
N MET A 471 -8.89 13.45 -6.00
CA MET A 471 -7.45 13.70 -6.14
C MET A 471 -7.23 14.95 -7.02
N GLY A 472 -7.95 15.05 -8.14
CA GLY A 472 -7.88 16.20 -9.05
C GLY A 472 -8.37 17.49 -8.38
N TYR A 473 -9.51 17.42 -7.68
CA TYR A 473 -10.09 18.54 -6.95
C TYR A 473 -9.15 19.08 -5.86
N MET A 474 -8.57 18.20 -5.05
CA MET A 474 -7.61 18.58 -3.99
C MET A 474 -6.37 19.26 -4.58
N ARG A 475 -5.87 18.77 -5.73
CA ARG A 475 -4.73 19.37 -6.43
C ARG A 475 -5.06 20.66 -7.17
N GLU A 476 -6.30 20.85 -7.58
CA GLU A 476 -6.77 22.12 -8.13
C GLU A 476 -6.76 23.21 -7.06
N ILE A 477 -7.08 22.85 -5.81
CA ILE A 477 -7.00 23.76 -4.66
C ILE A 477 -5.55 24.01 -4.23
N GLU A 478 -4.77 22.95 -4.03
CA GLU A 478 -3.38 23.00 -3.60
C GLU A 478 -2.52 22.06 -4.46
N PRO A 479 -1.87 22.57 -5.52
CA PRO A 479 -1.10 21.74 -6.47
C PRO A 479 0.03 20.91 -5.83
N THR A 480 0.54 21.34 -4.67
CA THR A 480 1.66 20.69 -4.00
C THR A 480 1.24 19.69 -2.92
N ILE A 481 -0.06 19.56 -2.64
CA ILE A 481 -0.63 18.65 -1.63
C ILE A 481 -0.11 17.24 -1.84
N TYR A 482 0.30 16.61 -0.74
CA TYR A 482 0.77 15.23 -0.73
C TYR A 482 -0.39 14.28 -0.41
N LEU A 483 -0.73 13.39 -1.35
CA LEU A 483 -1.83 12.45 -1.22
C LEU A 483 -1.30 11.02 -1.00
N ASN A 484 -1.47 10.51 0.21
CA ASN A 484 -1.14 9.14 0.59
C ASN A 484 -2.41 8.28 0.65
N TYR A 485 -2.58 7.33 -0.26
CA TYR A 485 -3.72 6.41 -0.26
C TYR A 485 -3.33 5.05 0.30
N THR A 486 -3.93 4.61 1.40
CA THR A 486 -3.51 3.37 2.06
C THR A 486 -4.41 2.18 1.71
N SER A 487 -5.15 1.62 2.67
CA SER A 487 -5.89 0.36 2.55
C SER A 487 -6.82 0.34 1.33
N GLY A 488 -6.92 -0.81 0.64
CA GLY A 488 -7.88 -1.01 -0.46
C GLY A 488 -7.38 -0.65 -1.85
N MET A 489 -6.11 -0.27 -2.00
CA MET A 489 -5.50 0.02 -3.30
C MET A 489 -4.74 -1.22 -3.82
N ASN A 490 -4.94 -1.59 -5.08
CA ASN A 490 -4.02 -2.53 -5.76
C ASN A 490 -2.73 -1.79 -6.15
N LEU A 491 -1.61 -2.50 -6.29
CA LEU A 491 -0.31 -1.92 -6.70
C LEU A 491 -0.25 -1.55 -8.19
N SER A 492 -1.27 -0.86 -8.67
CA SER A 492 -1.31 -0.34 -10.03
C SER A 492 -0.56 0.99 -10.15
N PRO A 493 0.38 1.14 -11.11
CA PRO A 493 1.11 2.38 -11.31
C PRO A 493 0.20 3.54 -11.76
N TRP A 494 -1.02 3.25 -12.25
CA TRP A 494 -1.95 4.27 -12.71
C TRP A 494 -2.60 5.08 -11.58
N TRP A 495 -2.53 4.61 -10.33
CA TRP A 495 -2.88 5.45 -9.18
C TRP A 495 -2.02 6.72 -9.09
N LEU A 496 -0.78 6.66 -9.60
CA LEU A 496 0.16 7.78 -9.57
C LEU A 496 -0.25 8.94 -10.50
N MET A 497 -1.25 8.74 -11.37
CA MET A 497 -1.87 9.85 -12.09
C MET A 497 -2.54 10.85 -11.16
N GLY A 498 -2.85 10.49 -9.90
CA GLY A 498 -3.39 11.41 -8.90
C GLY A 498 -2.75 11.32 -7.51
N ALA A 499 -2.32 10.14 -7.05
CA ALA A 499 -1.69 9.94 -5.73
C ALA A 499 -0.17 10.14 -5.76
N ASP A 500 0.44 10.52 -4.64
CA ASP A 500 1.90 10.57 -4.48
C ASP A 500 2.47 9.20 -4.08
N CYS A 501 1.76 8.48 -3.20
CA CYS A 501 2.09 7.12 -2.82
C CYS A 501 0.85 6.29 -2.47
N ILE A 502 1.02 4.96 -2.52
CA ILE A 502 0.04 4.00 -2.00
C ILE A 502 0.66 3.05 -0.99
N TRP A 503 -0.15 2.48 -0.10
CA TRP A 503 0.30 1.47 0.86
C TRP A 503 0.44 0.09 0.21
N PHE A 504 1.51 -0.63 0.55
CA PHE A 504 1.75 -2.00 0.08
C PHE A 504 0.78 -3.08 0.63
N GLY A 505 -0.13 -2.72 1.54
CA GLY A 505 -1.00 -3.65 2.28
C GLY A 505 -0.35 -4.32 3.50
N GLY A 506 -1.07 -5.29 4.09
CA GLY A 506 -0.67 -5.93 5.34
C GLY A 506 -1.24 -5.24 6.59
N SER A 507 -0.42 -5.13 7.63
CA SER A 507 -0.71 -4.54 8.93
C SER A 507 0.26 -3.39 9.18
N ASP A 508 -0.09 -2.48 10.10
CA ASP A 508 0.73 -1.31 10.43
C ASP A 508 2.15 -1.71 10.83
N PHE A 509 2.24 -2.72 11.70
CA PHE A 509 3.46 -3.45 11.99
C PHE A 509 3.08 -4.84 12.47
N GLU A 510 3.97 -5.80 12.24
CA GLU A 510 3.98 -7.09 12.91
C GLU A 510 5.45 -7.47 13.11
N GLY A 511 5.72 -8.47 13.94
CA GLY A 511 7.02 -9.11 13.98
C GLY A 511 6.98 -10.49 13.35
N ILE A 512 7.97 -10.84 12.53
CA ILE A 512 8.16 -12.21 12.02
C ILE A 512 9.63 -12.62 12.06
N GLY A 513 9.89 -13.93 11.99
CA GLY A 513 11.25 -14.47 11.94
C GLY A 513 12.02 -14.21 13.24
N THR A 514 13.35 -14.16 13.13
CA THR A 514 14.26 -14.15 14.28
C THR A 514 14.82 -12.75 14.59
N GLY A 515 15.40 -12.60 15.78
CA GLY A 515 16.08 -11.38 16.22
C GLY A 515 15.31 -10.59 17.26
N THR A 516 15.75 -9.35 17.49
CA THR A 516 15.07 -8.42 18.41
C THR A 516 13.70 -8.02 17.88
N GLY A 517 12.83 -7.41 18.70
CA GLY A 517 11.53 -6.89 18.25
C GLY A 517 11.66 -6.01 17.00
N ARG A 518 12.67 -5.12 16.95
CA ARG A 518 12.95 -4.31 15.75
C ARG A 518 13.40 -5.13 14.55
N ASP A 519 14.24 -6.14 14.74
CA ASP A 519 14.63 -7.03 13.62
C ASP A 519 13.43 -7.73 13.01
N ARG A 520 12.49 -8.16 13.85
CA ARG A 520 11.28 -8.86 13.42
C ARG A 520 10.30 -7.95 12.70
N VAL A 521 10.20 -6.69 13.11
CA VAL A 521 9.44 -5.65 12.38
C VAL A 521 10.08 -5.32 11.03
N ILE A 522 11.42 -5.26 10.98
CA ILE A 522 12.15 -5.13 9.70
C ILE A 522 11.86 -6.33 8.80
N ASN A 523 11.93 -7.56 9.32
CA ASN A 523 11.64 -8.79 8.57
C ASN A 523 10.21 -8.75 8.01
N TYR A 524 9.23 -8.29 8.79
CA TYR A 524 7.85 -8.21 8.36
C TYR A 524 7.66 -7.26 7.18
N ARG A 525 8.19 -6.03 7.30
CA ARG A 525 8.10 -5.04 6.22
C ARG A 525 8.80 -5.53 4.96
N ASP A 526 9.98 -6.15 5.11
CA ASP A 526 10.73 -6.67 3.96
C ASP A 526 10.13 -7.94 3.37
N ARG A 527 9.39 -8.74 4.15
CA ARG A 527 8.52 -9.80 3.62
C ARG A 527 7.46 -9.20 2.70
N GLN A 528 6.78 -8.13 3.11
CA GLN A 528 5.77 -7.51 2.24
C GLN A 528 6.41 -6.98 0.94
N MET A 529 7.58 -6.33 1.04
CA MET A 529 8.35 -5.93 -0.15
C MET A 529 8.72 -7.13 -1.04
N TYR A 530 9.16 -8.25 -0.47
CA TYR A 530 9.47 -9.47 -1.21
C TYR A 530 8.24 -10.08 -1.87
N LEU A 531 7.12 -10.15 -1.15
CA LEU A 531 5.86 -10.68 -1.68
C LEU A 531 5.39 -9.84 -2.86
N GLU A 532 5.38 -8.52 -2.73
CA GLU A 532 4.83 -7.66 -3.78
C GLU A 532 5.75 -7.54 -5.00
N PHE A 533 7.06 -7.38 -4.80
CA PHE A 533 7.98 -7.11 -5.90
C PHE A 533 8.72 -8.32 -6.45
N VAL A 534 8.82 -9.42 -5.69
CA VAL A 534 9.51 -10.64 -6.14
C VAL A 534 8.51 -11.76 -6.43
N THR A 535 7.57 -12.02 -5.51
CA THR A 535 6.61 -13.14 -5.67
C THR A 535 5.47 -12.79 -6.61
N ASN A 536 4.78 -11.67 -6.36
CA ASN A 536 3.70 -11.15 -7.19
C ASN A 536 4.23 -10.42 -8.43
N ASN A 537 5.51 -10.00 -8.39
CA ASN A 537 6.19 -9.29 -9.47
C ASN A 537 5.42 -8.03 -9.93
N ASN A 538 4.79 -7.31 -8.99
CA ASN A 538 4.02 -6.11 -9.29
C ASN A 538 4.92 -5.01 -9.87
N GLN A 539 4.48 -4.39 -10.97
CA GLN A 539 5.19 -3.34 -11.68
C GLN A 539 4.78 -1.97 -11.13
N PHE A 540 5.34 -1.64 -9.96
CA PHE A 540 5.08 -0.40 -9.25
C PHE A 540 6.39 0.22 -8.73
N PRO A 541 6.59 1.55 -8.81
CA PRO A 541 7.82 2.16 -8.33
C PRO A 541 7.85 2.21 -6.79
N THR A 542 8.90 1.64 -6.18
CA THR A 542 9.09 1.63 -4.72
C THR A 542 9.14 3.02 -4.09
N ASN A 543 9.58 4.04 -4.84
CA ASN A 543 9.57 5.44 -4.42
C ASN A 543 8.17 6.00 -4.15
N ALA A 544 7.11 5.30 -4.56
CA ALA A 544 5.72 5.65 -4.32
C ALA A 544 5.01 4.64 -3.38
N ILE A 545 5.78 3.81 -2.66
CA ILE A 545 5.24 2.92 -1.63
C ILE A 545 5.30 3.60 -0.28
N MET A 546 4.18 3.53 0.44
CA MET A 546 4.14 3.73 1.88
C MET A 546 4.41 2.38 2.55
N THR A 547 5.37 2.35 3.47
CA THR A 547 5.56 1.28 4.45
C THR A 547 5.54 1.98 5.79
N HIS A 548 4.65 1.63 6.70
CA HIS A 548 4.57 2.28 8.02
C HIS A 548 5.95 2.58 8.60
N GLY A 549 6.05 3.79 9.17
CA GLY A 549 7.27 4.46 9.56
C GLY A 549 8.09 3.84 10.69
N ILE A 550 9.01 4.66 11.22
CA ILE A 550 9.75 4.32 12.43
C ILE A 550 8.83 4.58 13.63
N ILE A 551 8.60 3.56 14.45
CA ILE A 551 7.73 3.62 15.62
C ILE A 551 8.55 3.52 16.90
N LYS A 552 8.31 4.47 17.82
CA LYS A 552 8.75 4.48 19.22
C LYS A 552 7.91 5.52 19.98
N SER A 553 6.80 5.08 20.53
CA SER A 553 5.73 5.95 21.02
C SER A 553 5.12 5.43 22.31
N ASN A 554 4.37 6.26 23.03
CA ASN A 554 3.72 5.86 24.28
C ASN A 554 2.78 4.65 24.10
N ALA A 555 2.11 4.53 22.95
CA ALA A 555 1.19 3.43 22.69
C ALA A 555 1.83 2.21 22.03
N CYS A 556 3.02 2.34 21.42
CA CYS A 556 3.60 1.30 20.58
C CYS A 556 5.14 1.36 20.50
N MET A 557 5.80 0.20 20.62
CA MET A 557 7.25 0.00 20.49
C MET A 557 8.12 0.88 21.42
N ASN A 558 7.68 1.09 22.68
CA ASN A 558 8.42 1.84 23.73
C ASN A 558 9.45 1.01 24.53
N TRP A 559 9.83 -0.16 24.05
CA TRP A 559 10.82 -0.97 24.76
C TRP A 559 12.22 -0.35 24.70
N LYS A 560 13.04 -0.73 25.68
CA LYS A 560 14.47 -0.42 25.68
C LYS A 560 15.15 -1.04 24.46
N THR A 561 15.54 -0.19 23.53
CA THR A 561 16.17 -0.60 22.27
C THR A 561 17.69 -0.43 22.36
N PRO A 562 18.50 -1.50 22.23
CA PRO A 562 19.94 -1.35 21.99
C PRO A 562 20.21 -0.47 20.78
N ILE A 563 21.18 0.45 20.88
CA ILE A 563 21.42 1.42 19.81
C ILE A 563 21.65 0.76 18.44
N ALA A 564 22.34 -0.38 18.38
CA ALA A 564 22.57 -1.10 17.12
C ALA A 564 21.27 -1.56 16.44
N ASP A 565 20.21 -1.85 17.19
CA ASP A 565 18.92 -2.30 16.66
C ASP A 565 18.12 -1.11 16.12
N TRP A 566 18.17 0.02 16.83
CA TRP A 566 17.67 1.31 16.34
C TRP A 566 18.36 1.71 15.03
N GLU A 567 19.69 1.61 14.97
CA GLU A 567 20.46 1.97 13.79
C GLU A 567 20.09 1.12 12.57
N ARG A 568 19.86 -0.18 12.76
CA ARG A 568 19.40 -1.08 11.69
C ARG A 568 18.01 -0.73 11.19
N ASP A 569 17.06 -0.46 12.09
CA ASP A 569 15.69 -0.10 11.73
C ASP A 569 15.65 1.21 10.93
N VAL A 570 16.34 2.24 11.43
CA VAL A 570 16.50 3.52 10.73
C VAL A 570 17.10 3.31 9.34
N LEU A 571 18.22 2.59 9.22
CA LEU A 571 18.86 2.37 7.92
C LEU A 571 17.98 1.59 6.93
N MET A 572 17.32 0.53 7.40
CA MET A 572 16.42 -0.26 6.54
C MET A 572 15.18 0.54 6.14
N TYR A 573 14.68 1.44 6.99
CA TYR A 573 13.56 2.31 6.66
C TYR A 573 13.85 3.16 5.42
N PHE A 574 14.95 3.92 5.42
CA PHE A 574 15.35 4.71 4.25
C PHE A 574 15.89 3.83 3.10
N GLY A 575 16.48 2.67 3.41
CA GLY A 575 17.06 1.75 2.45
C GLY A 575 16.08 1.04 1.53
N ARG A 576 14.77 1.08 1.83
CA ARG A 576 13.71 0.55 0.96
C ARG A 576 13.45 1.42 -0.28
N GLY A 577 14.02 2.62 -0.34
CA GLY A 577 13.85 3.54 -1.48
C GLY A 577 12.49 4.24 -1.52
N ILE A 578 11.77 4.27 -0.40
CA ILE A 578 10.49 4.98 -0.26
C ILE A 578 10.70 6.49 -0.08
N MET A 579 9.75 7.30 -0.53
CA MET A 579 9.82 8.77 -0.43
C MET A 579 8.88 9.36 0.62
N MET A 580 7.94 8.57 1.13
CA MET A 580 7.14 8.95 2.28
C MET A 580 7.87 8.49 3.54
N TRP A 581 8.41 9.45 4.31
CA TRP A 581 9.19 9.21 5.52
C TRP A 581 8.35 9.59 6.74
N GLU A 582 7.67 8.60 7.31
CA GLU A 582 6.79 8.75 8.45
C GLU A 582 7.49 8.37 9.75
N LEU A 583 7.24 9.17 10.78
CA LEU A 583 7.75 9.02 12.13
C LEU A 583 6.58 8.93 13.11
N TYR A 584 6.46 7.82 13.83
CA TYR A 584 5.52 7.65 14.94
C TYR A 584 6.31 7.70 16.26
N LEU A 585 6.76 8.89 16.64
CA LEU A 585 7.67 9.07 17.78
C LEU A 585 7.04 9.96 18.85
N THR A 586 7.11 9.50 20.10
CA THR A 586 6.98 10.37 21.27
C THR A 586 8.38 10.86 21.63
N PRO A 587 8.72 12.17 21.47
CA PRO A 587 10.10 12.64 21.53
C PRO A 587 10.86 12.33 22.82
N GLU A 588 10.16 12.30 23.95
CA GLU A 588 10.72 12.07 25.29
C GLU A 588 11.26 10.63 25.47
N LEU A 589 10.81 9.68 24.64
CA LEU A 589 11.25 8.28 24.69
C LEU A 589 12.59 8.05 23.98
N LEU A 590 13.02 8.99 23.15
CA LEU A 590 14.24 8.87 22.35
C LEU A 590 15.44 9.43 23.12
N THR A 591 16.50 8.63 23.17
CA THR A 591 17.80 9.06 23.68
C THR A 591 18.49 10.01 22.69
N GLU A 592 19.46 10.78 23.18
CA GLU A 592 20.27 11.67 22.32
C GLU A 592 21.00 10.92 21.19
N LYS A 593 21.43 9.68 21.45
CA LYS A 593 22.07 8.83 20.44
C LYS A 593 21.09 8.42 19.33
N GLU A 594 19.87 8.05 19.70
CA GLU A 594 18.82 7.68 18.74
C GLU A 594 18.43 8.87 17.86
N TRP A 595 18.23 10.05 18.46
CA TRP A 595 17.97 11.30 17.73
C TRP A 595 19.11 11.67 16.78
N SER A 596 20.34 11.65 17.28
CA SER A 596 21.53 11.99 16.48
C SER A 596 21.70 11.05 15.29
N PHE A 597 21.46 9.75 15.48
CA PHE A 597 21.55 8.78 14.39
C PHE A 597 20.42 8.96 13.38
N LEU A 598 19.16 9.11 13.82
CA LEU A 598 18.03 9.38 12.93
C LEU A 598 18.30 10.63 12.08
N ALA A 599 18.77 11.71 12.72
CA ALA A 599 19.13 12.94 12.03
C ALA A 599 20.26 12.76 11.02
N LYS A 600 21.32 12.02 11.37
CA LYS A 600 22.41 11.67 10.45
C LYS A 600 21.87 10.96 9.21
N ILE A 601 21.00 9.97 9.40
CA ILE A 601 20.46 9.19 8.28
C ILE A 601 19.44 9.98 7.45
N ILE A 602 18.60 10.83 8.04
CA ILE A 602 17.72 11.73 7.27
C ILE A 602 18.54 12.64 6.34
N LYS A 603 19.61 13.26 6.86
CA LYS A 603 20.50 14.11 6.04
C LYS A 603 21.19 13.31 4.93
N TRP A 604 21.65 12.11 5.26
CA TRP A 604 22.24 11.19 4.30
C TRP A 604 21.23 10.78 3.21
N ALA A 605 20.00 10.45 3.57
CA ALA A 605 18.94 10.07 2.65
C ALA A 605 18.54 11.24 1.75
N LYS A 606 18.40 12.47 2.29
CA LYS A 606 18.18 13.69 1.50
C LYS A 606 19.30 13.91 0.47
N LYS A 607 20.57 13.77 0.87
CA LYS A 607 21.72 13.90 -0.03
C LYS A 607 21.75 12.82 -1.12
N ASN A 608 21.28 11.61 -0.79
CA ASN A 608 21.27 10.45 -1.68
C ASN A 608 19.90 10.22 -2.35
N ASN A 609 18.95 11.14 -2.21
CA ASN A 609 17.59 10.96 -2.68
C ASN A 609 17.52 10.59 -4.17
N LYS A 610 18.36 11.23 -4.98
CA LYS A 610 18.39 10.97 -6.42
C LYS A 610 18.66 9.51 -6.74
N VAL A 611 19.56 8.84 -6.01
CA VAL A 611 19.86 7.42 -6.21
C VAL A 611 18.84 6.53 -5.48
N LEU A 612 18.42 6.87 -4.25
CA LEU A 612 17.46 6.07 -3.48
C LEU A 612 16.05 6.01 -4.07
N SER A 613 15.68 6.99 -4.90
CA SER A 613 14.37 7.06 -5.54
C SER A 613 14.34 6.40 -6.93
N HIS A 614 15.47 5.92 -7.44
CA HIS A 614 15.59 5.46 -8.83
C HIS A 614 15.95 3.98 -8.87
N ASN A 615 15.17 3.23 -9.66
CA ASN A 615 15.45 1.86 -10.03
C ASN A 615 15.78 0.91 -8.86
N THR A 616 15.06 1.02 -7.74
CA THR A 616 15.25 0.14 -6.58
C THR A 616 14.99 -1.32 -6.98
N ARG A 617 15.96 -2.20 -6.71
CA ARG A 617 15.87 -3.65 -6.93
C ARG A 617 15.95 -4.40 -5.61
N PHE A 618 14.99 -5.31 -5.38
CA PHE A 618 15.11 -6.29 -4.31
C PHE A 618 16.18 -7.33 -4.69
N LEU A 619 17.05 -7.69 -3.74
CA LEU A 619 18.18 -8.61 -3.95
C LEU A 619 18.02 -9.88 -3.13
N LEU A 620 18.53 -10.98 -3.68
CA LEU A 620 18.73 -12.27 -3.01
C LEU A 620 17.41 -12.93 -2.55
N GLY A 621 17.29 -13.29 -1.27
CA GLY A 621 16.34 -14.30 -0.78
C GLY A 621 15.14 -13.76 0.00
N ASP A 622 14.36 -14.70 0.52
CA ASP A 622 13.12 -14.49 1.24
C ASP A 622 13.38 -14.24 2.75
N PRO A 623 13.08 -13.04 3.28
CA PRO A 623 13.31 -12.73 4.69
C PRO A 623 12.50 -13.61 5.65
N THR A 624 11.40 -14.22 5.21
CA THR A 624 10.59 -15.14 6.04
C THR A 624 11.29 -16.46 6.34
N LYS A 625 12.25 -16.84 5.49
CA LYS A 625 13.05 -18.05 5.64
C LYS A 625 14.39 -17.79 6.34
N GLY A 626 14.63 -16.57 6.79
CA GLY A 626 15.93 -16.21 7.34
C GLY A 626 17.05 -16.10 6.29
N GLU A 627 16.70 -16.03 4.99
CA GLU A 627 17.65 -15.90 3.90
C GLU A 627 18.20 -14.46 3.83
N PRO A 628 19.50 -14.26 3.53
CA PRO A 628 20.01 -12.93 3.28
C PRO A 628 19.33 -12.25 2.08
N TYR A 629 19.05 -10.96 2.23
CA TYR A 629 18.35 -10.14 1.24
C TYR A 629 18.88 -8.72 1.21
N GLY A 630 18.36 -7.90 0.29
CA GLY A 630 18.80 -6.52 0.21
C GLY A 630 18.06 -5.66 -0.80
N TYR A 631 18.56 -4.43 -0.96
CA TYR A 631 18.12 -3.47 -1.95
C TYR A 631 19.32 -2.90 -2.71
N ALA A 632 19.22 -2.80 -4.03
CA ALA A 632 20.14 -2.01 -4.85
C ALA A 632 19.43 -0.77 -5.37
N HIS A 633 20.13 0.35 -5.30
CA HIS A 633 19.72 1.65 -5.83
C HIS A 633 20.79 2.10 -6.81
N ALA A 634 20.42 2.56 -7.99
CA ALA A 634 21.39 2.97 -8.99
C ALA A 634 20.92 4.18 -9.80
N GLU A 635 21.78 5.18 -9.91
CA GLU A 635 21.54 6.36 -10.73
C GLU A 635 22.88 6.93 -11.23
N GLY A 636 22.99 7.12 -12.54
CA GLY A 636 24.24 7.57 -13.16
C GLY A 636 25.39 6.61 -12.86
N ASN A 637 26.47 7.13 -12.26
CA ASN A 637 27.65 6.35 -11.86
C ASN A 637 27.66 6.00 -10.37
N LYS A 638 26.54 6.16 -9.66
CA LYS A 638 26.43 5.83 -8.24
C LYS A 638 25.51 4.64 -8.04
N CYS A 639 25.92 3.70 -7.17
CA CYS A 639 25.09 2.60 -6.71
C CYS A 639 25.16 2.48 -5.18
N ILE A 640 24.03 2.21 -4.52
CA ILE A 640 23.96 1.96 -3.08
C ILE A 640 23.33 0.59 -2.85
N LEU A 641 24.02 -0.25 -2.08
CA LEU A 641 23.56 -1.59 -1.71
C LEU A 641 23.22 -1.63 -0.23
N PHE A 642 22.02 -2.09 0.12
CA PHE A 642 21.64 -2.50 1.47
C PHE A 642 21.58 -4.02 1.49
N LEU A 643 22.33 -4.65 2.39
CA LEU A 643 22.48 -6.11 2.44
C LEU A 643 22.31 -6.57 3.87
N ARG A 644 21.31 -7.38 4.14
CA ARG A 644 20.95 -7.84 5.49
C ARG A 644 20.86 -9.35 5.54
N ASN A 645 21.36 -9.92 6.64
CA ASN A 645 21.09 -11.31 6.99
C ASN A 645 20.12 -11.34 8.19
N PRO A 646 18.83 -11.67 8.00
CA PRO A 646 17.87 -11.79 9.10
C PRO A 646 18.23 -12.92 10.08
N GLY A 647 18.94 -13.96 9.62
CA GLY A 647 19.26 -15.15 10.42
C GLY A 647 18.13 -16.18 10.40
N GLU A 648 18.51 -17.46 10.43
CA GLU A 648 17.56 -18.58 10.48
C GLU A 648 17.28 -19.02 11.92
N THR A 649 16.02 -19.35 12.18
CA THR A 649 15.66 -20.45 13.09
C THR A 649 15.68 -21.72 12.26
N ASN A 650 16.48 -22.72 12.64
CA ASN A 650 16.34 -24.04 12.02
C ASN A 650 14.90 -24.55 12.23
N ASP A 651 14.34 -25.26 11.24
CA ASP A 651 13.02 -25.94 11.26
C ASP A 651 12.86 -27.01 12.37
N LYS A 652 13.81 -27.11 13.30
CA LYS A 652 13.73 -27.98 14.47
C LYS A 652 13.15 -27.18 15.64
N HIS A 653 11.83 -27.17 15.72
CA HIS A 653 11.09 -26.66 16.88
C HIS A 653 10.58 -27.83 17.72
N LEU A 654 10.90 -27.83 19.01
CA LEU A 654 10.16 -28.63 19.99
C LEU A 654 9.05 -27.75 20.52
N LEU A 655 7.81 -28.02 20.10
CA LEU A 655 6.63 -27.31 20.58
C LEU A 655 6.50 -27.57 22.08
N VAL A 656 6.45 -26.50 22.85
CA VAL A 656 6.21 -26.51 24.30
C VAL A 656 4.77 -26.05 24.46
N GLN A 657 3.82 -26.95 24.18
CA GLN A 657 2.41 -26.58 24.01
C GLN A 657 1.46 -27.38 24.90
N ASP A 658 1.71 -28.67 25.10
CA ASP A 658 0.85 -29.53 25.93
C ASP A 658 1.28 -29.54 27.41
N ASP A 659 0.39 -30.00 28.29
CA ASP A 659 0.70 -30.28 29.71
C ASP A 659 1.23 -29.09 30.53
N PHE A 660 0.85 -27.85 30.20
CA PHE A 660 1.09 -26.73 31.10
C PHE A 660 0.21 -26.84 32.34
N LYS A 661 0.80 -26.59 33.50
CA LYS A 661 0.09 -26.36 34.76
C LYS A 661 -0.06 -24.87 34.96
N VAL A 662 -1.26 -24.41 35.27
CA VAL A 662 -1.55 -22.97 35.47
C VAL A 662 -2.35 -22.72 36.73
N ILE A 663 -2.05 -21.59 37.36
CA ILE A 663 -2.87 -20.95 38.39
C ILE A 663 -3.01 -19.47 38.02
N HIS A 664 -4.20 -18.91 38.22
CA HIS A 664 -4.48 -17.51 37.92
C HIS A 664 -5.37 -16.92 39.02
N THR A 665 -5.08 -15.69 39.44
CA THR A 665 -5.68 -15.05 40.64
C THR A 665 -5.56 -13.52 40.57
N ASP A 666 -6.43 -12.81 41.28
CA ASP A 666 -6.31 -11.37 41.51
C ASP A 666 -5.45 -11.01 42.74
N VAL A 667 -5.04 -12.01 43.52
CA VAL A 667 -4.26 -11.83 44.75
C VAL A 667 -2.88 -12.48 44.57
N LYS A 668 -1.83 -11.66 44.49
CA LYS A 668 -0.45 -12.12 44.25
C LYS A 668 0.03 -13.20 45.24
N ALA A 669 -0.41 -13.11 46.49
CA ALA A 669 -0.04 -14.04 47.55
C ALA A 669 -0.58 -15.48 47.34
N ASP A 670 -1.59 -15.66 46.48
CA ASP A 670 -2.12 -16.98 46.15
C ASP A 670 -1.21 -17.74 45.18
N ILE A 671 -0.30 -17.05 44.49
CA ILE A 671 0.77 -17.67 43.71
C ILE A 671 1.86 -18.12 44.69
N PRO A 672 2.12 -19.42 44.84
CA PRO A 672 3.12 -19.91 45.79
C PRO A 672 4.50 -19.34 45.49
N ALA A 673 5.17 -18.74 46.48
CA ALA A 673 6.45 -18.06 46.27
C ALA A 673 7.59 -18.98 45.76
N ASN A 674 7.43 -20.29 45.89
CA ASN A 674 8.39 -21.31 45.43
C ASN A 674 7.92 -22.07 44.18
N PHE A 675 6.92 -21.57 43.44
CA PHE A 675 6.38 -22.24 42.25
C PHE A 675 7.40 -22.42 41.12
N MET A 676 8.58 -21.79 41.17
CA MET A 676 9.65 -21.96 40.18
C MET A 676 10.56 -23.17 40.47
N ASP A 677 10.45 -23.78 41.65
CA ASP A 677 11.33 -24.87 42.07
C ASP A 677 11.10 -26.14 41.23
N VAL A 678 12.18 -26.87 40.96
CA VAL A 678 12.15 -28.13 40.16
C VAL A 678 11.19 -29.16 40.78
N ASN A 679 11.18 -29.29 42.10
CA ASN A 679 10.39 -30.30 42.82
C ASN A 679 9.04 -29.77 43.34
N PHE A 680 8.56 -28.62 42.86
CA PHE A 680 7.27 -28.08 43.29
C PHE A 680 6.11 -28.98 42.83
N ASP A 681 5.18 -29.27 43.75
CA ASP A 681 3.99 -30.11 43.50
C ASP A 681 2.85 -29.26 42.92
N ASP A 682 2.70 -29.30 41.60
CA ASP A 682 1.67 -28.60 40.83
C ASP A 682 0.48 -29.49 40.44
N LYS A 683 0.32 -30.66 41.06
CA LYS A 683 -0.75 -31.63 40.70
C LYS A 683 -2.17 -31.06 40.81
N ASN A 684 -2.36 -30.06 41.67
CA ASN A 684 -3.64 -29.39 41.91
C ASN A 684 -3.88 -28.17 41.00
N TRP A 685 -2.91 -27.81 40.15
CA TRP A 685 -3.07 -26.70 39.20
C TRP A 685 -3.87 -27.13 37.97
N GLU A 686 -4.56 -26.19 37.32
CA GLU A 686 -5.30 -26.45 36.08
C GLU A 686 -4.32 -26.92 35.00
N SER A 687 -4.70 -27.94 34.23
CA SER A 687 -3.91 -28.39 33.07
C SER A 687 -4.42 -27.71 31.80
N VAL A 688 -3.53 -27.10 31.03
CA VAL A 688 -3.87 -26.34 29.84
C VAL A 688 -2.95 -26.67 28.68
N THR A 689 -3.51 -26.67 27.48
CA THR A 689 -2.73 -26.62 26.23
C THR A 689 -2.63 -25.17 25.77
N LEU A 690 -1.42 -24.77 25.39
CA LEU A 690 -1.09 -23.46 24.82
C LEU A 690 -0.77 -23.58 23.33
N PRO A 691 -1.00 -22.55 22.50
CA PRO A 691 -1.67 -21.31 22.87
C PRO A 691 -3.19 -21.50 23.07
N ARG A 692 -3.79 -20.76 24.01
CA ARG A 692 -5.24 -20.52 23.95
C ARG A 692 -5.44 -19.27 23.11
N THR A 693 -5.92 -19.45 21.88
CA THR A 693 -6.07 -18.36 20.91
C THR A 693 -7.18 -17.40 21.31
N ASN A 694 -6.80 -16.30 21.94
CA ASN A 694 -7.60 -15.09 22.06
C ASN A 694 -6.66 -13.89 22.02
N TRP A 695 -6.76 -13.06 20.97
CA TRP A 695 -5.96 -11.84 20.83
C TRP A 695 -6.17 -10.85 21.97
N ARG A 696 -7.26 -11.01 22.74
CA ARG A 696 -7.51 -10.24 23.95
C ARG A 696 -6.76 -10.76 25.18
N GLY A 697 -5.96 -11.83 25.11
CA GLY A 697 -5.39 -12.55 26.26
C GLY A 697 -6.33 -13.63 26.83
N ILE A 698 -5.87 -14.40 27.82
CA ILE A 698 -6.59 -15.62 28.27
C ILE A 698 -7.40 -15.38 29.54
N TYR A 699 -6.78 -14.83 30.59
CA TYR A 699 -7.35 -14.77 31.93
C TYR A 699 -7.77 -13.34 32.31
N GLU A 700 -8.95 -13.19 32.91
CA GLU A 700 -9.47 -11.90 33.38
C GLU A 700 -8.90 -11.46 34.75
N THR A 701 -7.87 -12.14 35.24
CA THR A 701 -7.23 -11.90 36.53
C THR A 701 -6.01 -10.98 36.43
N LYS A 702 -5.41 -10.60 37.57
CA LYS A 702 -4.16 -9.81 37.60
C LYS A 702 -2.87 -10.63 37.50
N TYR A 703 -2.85 -11.86 38.00
CA TYR A 703 -1.63 -12.67 38.08
C TYR A 703 -1.87 -14.05 37.50
N VAL A 704 -0.89 -14.56 36.76
CA VAL A 704 -0.89 -15.92 36.21
C VAL A 704 0.49 -16.55 36.41
N ALA A 705 0.54 -17.80 36.85
CA ALA A 705 1.76 -18.58 36.90
C ALA A 705 1.58 -19.89 36.12
N TYR A 706 2.58 -20.21 35.31
CA TYR A 706 2.64 -21.40 34.47
C TYR A 706 3.82 -22.27 34.85
N ARG A 707 3.67 -23.59 34.74
CA ARG A 707 4.75 -24.58 34.85
C ARG A 707 4.64 -25.62 33.76
N HIS A 708 5.78 -26.07 33.22
CA HIS A 708 5.83 -27.13 32.22
C HIS A 708 7.15 -27.91 32.29
N GLY A 709 7.06 -29.23 32.21
CA GLY A 709 8.20 -30.15 32.14
C GLY A 709 8.50 -30.55 30.69
N PHE A 710 9.76 -30.48 30.27
CA PHE A 710 10.15 -30.81 28.88
C PHE A 710 11.53 -31.46 28.79
N LYS A 711 11.76 -32.21 27.71
CA LYS A 711 13.06 -32.79 27.37
C LYS A 711 13.65 -32.14 26.12
N VAL A 712 14.96 -31.96 26.10
CA VAL A 712 15.69 -31.42 24.95
C VAL A 712 16.45 -32.55 24.27
N PRO A 713 16.40 -32.68 22.94
CA PRO A 713 17.13 -33.73 22.24
C PRO A 713 18.65 -33.64 22.48
N SER A 714 19.29 -34.77 22.74
CA SER A 714 20.72 -34.80 23.11
C SER A 714 21.62 -34.35 21.95
N GLU A 715 21.17 -34.45 20.70
CA GLU A 715 21.88 -33.95 19.52
C GLU A 715 21.92 -32.41 19.43
N TRP A 716 21.17 -31.70 20.27
CA TRP A 716 21.22 -30.23 20.38
C TRP A 716 22.33 -29.76 21.34
N LYS A 717 23.06 -30.69 21.98
CA LYS A 717 24.17 -30.37 22.88
C LYS A 717 25.26 -29.60 22.14
N GLY A 718 25.64 -28.44 22.67
CA GLY A 718 26.62 -27.53 22.06
C GLY A 718 26.05 -26.63 20.96
N LYS A 719 24.74 -26.61 20.75
CA LYS A 719 24.04 -25.66 19.86
C LYS A 719 23.49 -24.47 20.67
N ASP A 720 23.22 -23.35 20.00
CA ASP A 720 22.56 -22.20 20.64
C ASP A 720 21.05 -22.44 20.74
N VAL A 721 20.63 -23.09 21.81
CA VAL A 721 19.23 -23.41 22.09
C VAL A 721 18.56 -22.24 22.82
N ARG A 722 17.38 -21.86 22.32
CA ARG A 722 16.62 -20.70 22.81
C ARG A 722 15.14 -21.04 22.97
N PHE A 723 14.48 -20.43 23.94
CA PHE A 723 13.01 -20.31 23.92
C PHE A 723 12.60 -19.21 22.96
N MET A 724 11.57 -19.48 22.16
CA MET A 724 10.89 -18.56 21.28
C MET A 724 9.48 -18.37 21.84
N PHE A 725 9.16 -17.15 22.25
CA PHE A 725 7.83 -16.79 22.71
C PHE A 725 7.17 -15.97 21.63
N GLU A 726 6.04 -16.41 21.09
CA GLU A 726 5.29 -15.71 20.03
C GLU A 726 4.27 -14.69 20.53
N GLY A 727 4.23 -14.45 21.84
CA GLY A 727 3.37 -13.44 22.42
C GLY A 727 2.90 -13.82 23.82
N ILE A 728 3.27 -12.98 24.78
CA ILE A 728 2.75 -13.00 26.14
C ILE A 728 2.16 -11.62 26.44
N GLN A 729 0.99 -11.59 27.05
CA GLN A 729 0.34 -10.36 27.47
C GLN A 729 0.57 -10.16 28.97
N GLY A 730 1.42 -9.20 29.33
CA GLY A 730 1.72 -8.81 30.71
C GLY A 730 3.22 -8.87 31.06
N ASP A 731 3.59 -8.21 32.17
CA ASP A 731 4.96 -8.20 32.67
C ASP A 731 5.34 -9.60 33.11
N THR A 732 6.39 -10.14 32.51
CA THR A 732 6.68 -11.56 32.52
C THR A 732 8.05 -11.83 33.14
N VAL A 733 8.12 -12.84 34.02
CA VAL A 733 9.38 -13.36 34.56
C VAL A 733 9.47 -14.85 34.23
N ILE A 734 10.59 -15.26 33.64
CA ILE A 734 10.79 -16.62 33.15
C ILE A 734 11.89 -17.29 33.95
N TYR A 735 11.62 -18.52 34.38
CA TYR A 735 12.52 -19.38 35.12
C TYR A 735 12.74 -20.68 34.37
N LEU A 736 13.98 -21.16 34.39
CA LEU A 736 14.36 -22.49 33.92
C LEU A 736 15.12 -23.20 35.03
N ASN A 737 14.65 -24.39 35.40
CA ASN A 737 15.27 -25.23 36.44
C ASN A 737 15.51 -24.46 37.75
N GLY A 738 14.52 -23.66 38.19
CA GLY A 738 14.58 -22.85 39.42
C GLY A 738 15.39 -21.55 39.31
N LYS A 739 15.98 -21.23 38.16
CA LYS A 739 16.75 -19.99 37.95
C LYS A 739 16.01 -19.04 37.03
N GLN A 740 15.90 -17.77 37.42
CA GLN A 740 15.38 -16.74 36.53
C GLN A 740 16.33 -16.56 35.34
N ILE A 741 15.78 -16.64 34.13
CA ILE A 741 16.55 -16.55 32.87
C ILE A 741 16.21 -15.31 32.05
N ALA A 742 15.02 -14.73 32.22
CA ALA A 742 14.61 -13.53 31.52
C ALA A 742 13.48 -12.80 32.25
N THR A 743 13.33 -11.52 31.94
CA THR A 743 12.10 -10.75 32.13
C THR A 743 11.66 -10.20 30.77
N HIS A 744 10.37 -9.95 30.62
CA HIS A 744 9.79 -9.35 29.43
C HIS A 744 8.65 -8.42 29.83
N ASP A 745 8.81 -7.14 29.53
CA ASP A 745 7.86 -6.09 29.89
C ASP A 745 7.14 -5.69 28.60
N ASP A 746 6.08 -6.38 28.18
CA ASP A 746 5.46 -6.04 26.89
C ASP A 746 4.06 -6.62 26.58
N TRP A 747 3.52 -6.06 25.49
CA TRP A 747 2.16 -6.13 24.98
C TRP A 747 2.07 -7.02 23.74
N GLN A 748 2.10 -8.35 23.90
CA GLN A 748 1.87 -9.32 22.81
C GLN A 748 3.05 -9.58 21.87
N GLU A 749 4.21 -8.99 22.18
CA GLU A 749 5.40 -9.01 21.35
C GLU A 749 6.17 -10.33 21.45
N PRO A 750 6.60 -10.92 20.32
CA PRO A 750 7.45 -12.08 20.41
C PRO A 750 8.89 -11.74 20.79
N PHE A 751 9.50 -12.58 21.62
CA PHE A 751 10.86 -12.43 22.10
C PHE A 751 11.55 -13.79 22.26
N GLU A 752 12.88 -13.76 22.34
CA GLU A 752 13.70 -14.96 22.48
C GLU A 752 14.49 -14.94 23.80
N VAL A 753 14.65 -16.11 24.42
CA VAL A 753 15.49 -16.27 25.61
C VAL A 753 16.56 -17.33 25.35
N LYS A 754 17.83 -16.91 25.41
CA LYS A 754 18.97 -17.82 25.28
C LYS A 754 19.11 -18.69 26.53
N LEU A 755 19.13 -20.01 26.35
CA LEU A 755 19.11 -20.95 27.48
C LEU A 755 20.51 -21.34 27.95
N ALA A 756 21.54 -21.04 27.15
CA ALA A 756 22.95 -21.26 27.48
C ALA A 756 23.18 -22.67 28.08
N ASN A 757 24.04 -22.78 29.11
CA ASN A 757 24.35 -24.04 29.80
C ASN A 757 23.31 -24.43 30.87
N LEU A 758 22.11 -23.83 30.88
CA LEU A 758 21.09 -24.06 31.91
C LEU A 758 20.16 -25.23 31.59
N ILE A 759 20.20 -25.74 30.35
CA ILE A 759 19.47 -26.92 29.92
C ILE A 759 20.17 -28.19 30.39
N ASN A 760 19.39 -29.11 30.96
CA ASN A 760 19.77 -30.50 31.18
C ASN A 760 19.41 -31.32 29.93
N TYR A 761 20.40 -31.92 29.27
CA TYR A 761 20.15 -32.80 28.10
C TYR A 761 19.84 -34.26 28.50
N ASP A 762 20.24 -34.66 29.70
CA ASP A 762 20.12 -36.04 30.19
C ASP A 762 18.91 -36.23 31.14
N LYS A 763 18.21 -35.14 31.48
CA LYS A 763 17.09 -35.11 32.44
C LYS A 763 15.99 -34.18 31.95
N GLU A 764 14.82 -34.29 32.56
CA GLU A 764 13.73 -33.34 32.36
C GLU A 764 14.13 -31.93 32.84
N ASN A 765 13.65 -30.92 32.12
CA ASN A 765 13.80 -29.51 32.45
C ASN A 765 12.44 -28.94 32.87
N HIS A 766 12.46 -27.93 33.73
CA HIS A 766 11.25 -27.29 34.22
C HIS A 766 11.26 -25.81 33.84
N LEU A 767 10.29 -25.43 33.01
CA LEU A 767 9.96 -24.05 32.68
C LEU A 767 8.90 -23.55 33.67
N ALA A 768 9.14 -22.40 34.27
CA ALA A 768 8.12 -21.69 35.05
C ALA A 768 8.04 -20.23 34.59
N ILE A 769 6.83 -19.71 34.45
CA ILE A 769 6.57 -18.36 33.93
C ILE A 769 5.60 -17.67 34.87
N PHE A 770 5.94 -16.47 35.33
CA PHE A 770 5.02 -15.58 36.04
C PHE A 770 4.64 -14.43 35.11
N VAL A 771 3.35 -14.10 35.07
CA VAL A 771 2.82 -12.99 34.26
C VAL A 771 1.94 -12.11 35.15
N GLU A 772 2.23 -10.82 35.17
CA GLU A 772 1.51 -9.80 35.92
C GLU A 772 0.83 -8.82 34.94
N LYS A 773 -0.46 -8.54 35.17
CA LYS A 773 -1.22 -7.60 34.35
C LYS A 773 -0.70 -6.18 34.59
N ASN A 774 -0.08 -5.61 33.56
CA ASN A 774 0.41 -4.24 33.59
C ASN A 774 -0.77 -3.25 33.40
N VAL A 775 -0.98 -2.35 34.37
CA VAL A 775 -1.91 -1.21 34.26
C VAL A 775 -1.09 0.05 34.48
N ILE A 776 -0.84 0.80 33.41
CA ILE A 776 -0.10 2.06 33.48
C ILE A 776 -1.04 3.15 34.00
N GLU A 777 -0.74 3.73 35.16
CA GLU A 777 -1.43 4.92 35.66
C GLU A 777 -1.13 6.12 34.73
N GLY A 778 -2.17 6.69 34.11
CA GLY A 778 -2.05 7.89 33.26
C GLY A 778 -2.50 7.73 31.80
N ASP A 779 -2.85 6.52 31.36
CA ASP A 779 -3.40 6.30 30.01
C ASP A 779 -4.77 6.96 29.82
N SER A 780 -5.03 7.44 28.60
CA SER A 780 -6.32 7.98 28.19
C SER A 780 -6.73 7.49 26.79
N GLY A 781 -8.04 7.51 26.48
CA GLY A 781 -8.58 7.19 25.15
C GLY A 781 -8.63 5.69 24.81
N PHE A 782 -8.57 5.39 23.50
CA PHE A 782 -8.71 4.05 22.91
C PHE A 782 -7.70 3.04 23.46
N PHE A 783 -6.45 3.46 23.69
CA PHE A 783 -5.42 2.58 24.24
C PHE A 783 -5.72 2.19 25.69
N LYS A 784 -6.23 3.10 26.53
CA LYS A 784 -6.71 2.77 27.88
C LYS A 784 -7.80 1.70 27.84
N GLN A 785 -8.81 1.91 26.98
CA GLN A 785 -9.92 0.96 26.81
C GLN A 785 -9.42 -0.40 26.32
N MET A 786 -8.52 -0.41 25.35
CA MET A 786 -7.79 -1.61 24.92
C MET A 786 -7.10 -2.29 26.13
N ARG A 787 -6.31 -1.58 26.94
CA ARG A 787 -5.59 -2.15 28.11
C ARG A 787 -6.53 -2.75 29.16
N GLU A 788 -7.66 -2.09 29.40
CA GLU A 788 -8.67 -2.55 30.35
C GLU A 788 -9.41 -3.80 29.81
N GLU A 789 -9.70 -3.85 28.51
CA GLU A 789 -10.31 -5.00 27.82
C GLU A 789 -9.34 -6.19 27.63
N TYR A 790 -8.02 -5.96 27.65
CA TYR A 790 -7.01 -7.02 27.54
C TYR A 790 -6.90 -7.84 28.84
N ARG A 791 -7.03 -9.16 28.67
CA ARG A 791 -6.75 -10.25 29.60
C ARG A 791 -5.24 -10.55 29.66
N VAL A 792 -4.78 -11.24 30.69
CA VAL A 792 -3.35 -11.56 30.92
C VAL A 792 -3.03 -13.00 30.49
N GLY A 793 -1.77 -13.28 30.11
CA GLY A 793 -1.25 -14.63 29.89
C GLY A 793 -0.67 -14.91 28.50
N ILE A 794 -0.31 -16.18 28.25
CA ILE A 794 0.38 -16.65 27.03
C ILE A 794 -0.63 -17.01 25.94
N PHE A 795 -0.85 -16.13 24.96
CA PHE A 795 -1.91 -16.30 23.94
C PHE A 795 -1.38 -16.76 22.57
N MET A 796 -0.05 -16.88 22.41
CA MET A 796 0.64 -17.35 21.20
C MET A 796 1.64 -18.47 21.54
N GLU A 797 2.25 -19.07 20.52
CA GLU A 797 3.07 -20.28 20.69
C GLU A 797 4.34 -20.07 21.51
N ILE A 798 4.77 -21.12 22.19
CA ILE A 798 6.10 -21.24 22.79
C ILE A 798 6.78 -22.46 22.21
N TYR A 799 8.02 -22.31 21.76
CA TYR A 799 8.83 -23.44 21.30
C TYR A 799 10.30 -23.26 21.61
N LEU A 800 11.01 -24.39 21.65
CA LEU A 800 12.47 -24.42 21.67
C LEU A 800 13.01 -24.49 20.25
N GLY A 801 13.96 -23.62 19.92
CA GLY A 801 14.63 -23.61 18.62
C GLY A 801 16.15 -23.54 18.76
N ILE A 802 16.85 -24.00 17.72
CA ILE A 802 18.30 -23.76 17.54
C ILE A 802 18.48 -22.52 16.69
N ARG A 803 19.25 -21.54 17.20
CA ARG A 803 19.71 -20.41 16.41
C ARG A 803 21.04 -20.76 15.74
N ASP A 804 21.10 -20.64 14.42
CA ASP A 804 22.37 -20.68 13.71
C ASP A 804 22.97 -19.28 13.72
N GLU A 805 24.03 -19.08 14.50
CA GLU A 805 24.79 -17.82 14.57
C GLU A 805 25.91 -17.75 13.50
N SER A 806 26.05 -18.78 12.66
CA SER A 806 27.09 -18.83 11.65
C SER A 806 26.88 -17.74 10.58
N PRO A 807 27.92 -16.98 10.22
CA PRO A 807 27.83 -16.06 9.09
C PRO A 807 27.44 -16.80 7.81
N LYS A 808 26.45 -16.26 7.09
CA LYS A 808 26.02 -16.79 5.80
C LYS A 808 26.73 -16.06 4.67
N PRO A 809 27.18 -16.78 3.63
CA PRO A 809 27.65 -16.14 2.42
C PRO A 809 26.47 -15.47 1.72
N ILE A 810 26.67 -14.21 1.33
CA ILE A 810 25.90 -13.59 0.27
C ILE A 810 26.73 -13.60 -0.99
N SER A 811 26.13 -14.07 -2.08
CA SER A 811 26.75 -14.09 -3.39
C SER A 811 25.69 -13.73 -4.43
N PHE A 812 25.90 -12.61 -5.11
CA PHE A 812 25.11 -12.24 -6.27
C PHE A 812 25.97 -11.53 -7.30
N MET A 813 25.55 -11.60 -8.55
CA MET A 813 26.23 -10.94 -9.65
C MET A 813 26.04 -9.43 -9.57
N LEU A 814 27.13 -8.67 -9.42
CA LEU A 814 27.09 -7.22 -9.57
C LEU A 814 26.93 -6.91 -11.07
N SER A 815 25.69 -6.69 -11.51
CA SER A 815 25.33 -6.52 -12.92
C SER A 815 24.22 -5.49 -13.12
N GLU A 816 24.05 -5.01 -14.35
CA GLU A 816 22.95 -4.15 -14.77
C GLU A 816 21.59 -4.77 -14.43
N LYS A 817 21.45 -6.09 -14.66
CA LYS A 817 20.21 -6.82 -14.42
C LYS A 817 19.86 -6.91 -12.94
N THR A 818 20.86 -7.09 -12.09
CA THR A 818 20.65 -7.29 -10.64
C THR A 818 20.59 -5.97 -9.88
N CYS A 819 21.36 -4.98 -10.28
CA CYS A 819 21.54 -3.74 -9.53
C CYS A 819 21.01 -2.48 -10.23
N GLY A 820 20.56 -2.58 -11.48
CA GLY A 820 19.86 -1.50 -12.18
C GLY A 820 20.72 -0.39 -12.78
N PHE A 821 22.06 -0.49 -12.77
CA PHE A 821 22.93 0.48 -13.43
C PHE A 821 23.14 0.18 -14.93
N ASP A 822 23.68 1.14 -15.68
CA ASP A 822 23.97 1.02 -17.12
C ASP A 822 25.08 -0.01 -17.41
N LYS A 823 24.90 -0.85 -18.43
CA LYS A 823 25.86 -1.88 -18.89
C LYS A 823 27.23 -1.35 -19.28
N LYS A 824 27.40 -0.04 -19.48
CA LYS A 824 28.69 0.58 -19.85
C LYS A 824 29.76 0.49 -18.77
N TYR A 825 29.39 0.28 -17.52
CA TYR A 825 30.36 0.24 -16.41
C TYR A 825 31.04 -1.12 -16.32
N SER A 826 32.34 -1.13 -15.94
CA SER A 826 33.14 -2.35 -15.84
C SER A 826 33.71 -2.61 -14.44
N LYS A 827 33.79 -1.56 -13.60
CA LYS A 827 34.29 -1.62 -12.23
C LYS A 827 33.41 -0.81 -11.29
N ALA A 828 33.46 -1.16 -10.01
CA ALA A 828 32.86 -0.38 -8.94
C ALA A 828 33.85 -0.22 -7.79
N LYS A 829 33.97 0.99 -7.24
CA LYS A 829 34.80 1.28 -6.05
C LYS A 829 33.88 1.52 -4.86
N VAL A 830 34.12 0.84 -3.74
CA VAL A 830 33.43 1.13 -2.47
C VAL A 830 33.99 2.43 -1.88
N ASP A 831 33.18 3.48 -1.81
CA ASP A 831 33.58 4.78 -1.26
C ASP A 831 33.21 4.94 0.22
N TRP A 832 32.10 4.35 0.64
CA TRP A 832 31.66 4.34 2.03
C TRP A 832 30.95 3.02 2.35
N SER A 833 31.01 2.63 3.62
CA SER A 833 30.25 1.51 4.12
C SER A 833 29.72 1.75 5.53
N TYR A 834 28.59 1.11 5.82
CA TYR A 834 28.08 0.96 7.16
C TYR A 834 28.16 -0.50 7.61
N PRO A 835 28.63 -0.78 8.83
CA PRO A 835 29.31 0.15 9.74
C PRO A 835 30.75 0.43 9.25
N GLU A 836 31.24 1.64 9.49
CA GLU A 836 32.50 2.17 8.93
C GLU A 836 33.76 1.39 9.37
N ASN A 837 33.67 0.62 10.46
CA ASN A 837 34.77 -0.15 11.02
C ASN A 837 34.94 -1.56 10.42
N LYS A 838 34.15 -1.94 9.41
CA LYS A 838 34.22 -3.26 8.77
C LYS A 838 35.09 -3.21 7.52
N LYS A 839 35.82 -4.31 7.26
CA LYS A 839 36.70 -4.44 6.10
C LYS A 839 35.87 -4.41 4.81
N ASN A 840 36.18 -3.45 3.94
CA ASN A 840 35.53 -3.30 2.64
C ASN A 840 36.19 -4.18 1.58
N PRO A 841 35.43 -4.69 0.59
CA PRO A 841 35.99 -5.47 -0.51
C PRO A 841 36.84 -4.61 -1.47
N GLY A 842 36.83 -3.29 -1.32
CA GLY A 842 37.65 -2.37 -2.12
C GLY A 842 37.08 -2.18 -3.52
N SER A 843 37.87 -2.50 -4.56
CA SER A 843 37.42 -2.45 -5.95
C SER A 843 36.75 -3.76 -6.34
N LEU A 844 35.52 -3.65 -6.84
CA LEU A 844 34.71 -4.73 -7.36
C LEU A 844 34.73 -4.71 -8.90
N LYS A 845 34.58 -5.89 -9.51
CA LYS A 845 34.47 -6.04 -10.97
C LYS A 845 33.01 -6.30 -11.33
N ILE A 846 32.46 -5.53 -12.27
CA ILE A 846 31.10 -5.75 -12.78
C ILE A 846 31.09 -7.03 -13.62
N GLY A 847 29.99 -7.78 -13.55
CA GLY A 847 29.89 -9.11 -14.14
C GLY A 847 30.66 -10.18 -13.37
N LYS A 848 31.01 -9.94 -12.11
CA LYS A 848 31.52 -10.94 -11.16
C LYS A 848 30.64 -11.00 -9.90
N PRO A 849 30.62 -12.13 -9.19
CA PRO A 849 29.93 -12.22 -7.90
C PRO A 849 30.54 -11.25 -6.88
N LEU A 850 29.70 -10.51 -6.18
CA LEU A 850 30.05 -9.88 -4.90
C LEU A 850 29.87 -10.95 -3.81
N GLU A 851 30.97 -11.32 -3.16
CA GLU A 851 30.95 -12.28 -2.06
C GLU A 851 31.23 -11.57 -0.73
N LEU A 852 30.28 -11.68 0.20
CA LEU A 852 30.44 -11.16 1.57
C LEU A 852 29.92 -12.20 2.56
N MET A 853 30.46 -12.20 3.77
CA MET A 853 29.92 -12.97 4.89
C MET A 853 29.14 -12.02 5.80
N LEU A 854 27.87 -12.32 6.03
CA LEU A 854 27.02 -11.57 6.95
C LEU A 854 26.64 -12.46 8.12
N ALA A 855 26.98 -12.05 9.33
CA ALA A 855 26.46 -12.68 10.54
C ALA A 855 24.93 -12.50 10.63
N PRO A 856 24.20 -13.40 11.30
CA PRO A 856 22.78 -13.20 11.61
C PRO A 856 22.52 -11.88 12.34
N GLY A 857 21.50 -11.14 11.89
CA GLY A 857 21.20 -9.78 12.35
C GLY A 857 22.10 -8.68 11.76
N GLU A 858 23.11 -9.02 10.94
CA GLU A 858 24.04 -8.05 10.37
C GLU A 858 23.43 -7.32 9.17
N LEU A 859 23.64 -6.00 9.16
CA LEU A 859 23.35 -5.11 8.03
C LEU A 859 24.65 -4.52 7.50
N ARG A 860 24.79 -4.50 6.17
CA ARG A 860 25.82 -3.75 5.44
C ARG A 860 25.17 -2.78 4.48
N VAL A 861 25.63 -1.53 4.51
CA VAL A 861 25.35 -0.56 3.45
C VAL A 861 26.64 -0.29 2.71
N LEU A 862 26.64 -0.36 1.38
CA LEU A 862 27.81 -0.07 0.55
C LEU A 862 27.46 1.03 -0.46
N GLU A 863 28.20 2.13 -0.45
CA GLU A 863 28.14 3.13 -1.50
C GLU A 863 29.25 2.89 -2.51
N LEU A 864 28.87 2.80 -3.78
CA LEU A 864 29.73 2.46 -4.90
C LEU A 864 29.78 3.60 -5.92
N THR A 865 30.98 3.93 -6.41
CA THR A 865 31.19 4.68 -7.65
C THR A 865 31.54 3.72 -8.78
N LEU A 866 30.78 3.79 -9.88
CA LEU A 866 30.90 2.97 -11.07
C LEU A 866 31.82 3.64 -12.12
N SER A 867 32.64 2.86 -12.81
CA SER A 867 33.57 3.34 -13.85
C SER A 867 33.72 2.40 -15.03
#